data_AF-A0A0L8GLN1-F1
#
_entry.id   AF-A0A0L8GLN1-F1
#
_cell.length_a   1.000
_cell.length_b   1.000
_cell.length_c   1.000
_cell.angle_alpha   90.00
_cell.angle_beta   90.00
_cell.angle_gamma   90.00
#
_symmetry.space_group_name_H-M   'P 1'
#
loop_
_entity.id
_entity.type
_entity.pdbx_description
1 polymer ?
#
loop_
_entity_poly.entity_id
_entity_poly.type
_entity_poly.pdbx_seq_one_letter_code
_entity_poly.pdbx_strand_id
1 'polypeptide(L)'
;MADLLGSAACLDSLKEDIFDLQAIISEYSSRLGPLSYPSWKFPSQQAGDIDIEKLLVHYLNFTSISDENQLEAKQIAHIAFYDLLIDRMVYLLHVSNEFSKSLLKMLTKGKNILLLNNSNLEAGNNSVGLVARQTWLLHEFLQKTLLQILDELKNRKKQHVTEHPETSTCKSAPNISHSSSSRKPMSPDGSLYSVMSKDVCFKSTQTVETAFVPCESCSVIQRSFKRSAFAIFKTCQKLNLPSNINKLIIKPDIDDSWMSFNEISKYSHEQDKDLSVICRQIETLVTETEHLKTEMALVEKKNKSLENHQKATEKKLASEKETNVVLQKQHQTKLKEICDEKGKLQFQIKLIGNQLEICRENLKKEQKNTEDFKLVKAQLTEELEKVTEVTQDREKFQEKVNQLRLENTECSEKLAESAKELALTQAKCKSIVKHSESMQKKQDSLLERVEQLSEENSTLHDQLADLQDDIDENLEKYDELLQEKIYLQQRLKDEESKQQQVMDEKNENEKLLTAVRSKVEEISKELKKTQERETLLVQYPDLNGPVLDDNLYSGHLEKDMALQLKSNIVRIELLEKQNLVLRNTLEKICIDPIILQNVAKLQPIPLWNIEKFASNGEGSYHKQTIGGQSITHTQHNQQQYIQQSREKYSHMINKEEDERAMAKALYEIGMSDHYNLMSKPTGKNKQAAARCQSSDANRSQQSQQLPPTTTRSSGSIQTYKVLKQLGKMHHGNSRPKTTETSATIKTLLTKPPPRNAYVCKHCDKLYLLERELSIHYLYCKG
;
A
#
# COMPACT_ATOMS: atom_id res chain seq x y z
N MET A 1 -18.09 -23.58 32.51
CA MET A 1 -18.03 -23.13 33.92
C MET A 1 -16.61 -22.77 34.33
N ALA A 2 -15.60 -23.62 34.12
CA ALA A 2 -14.20 -23.30 34.41
C ALA A 2 -13.76 -21.96 33.76
N ASP A 3 -14.30 -21.70 32.57
CA ASP A 3 -14.12 -20.55 31.68
C ASP A 3 -14.54 -19.20 32.30
N LEU A 4 -15.30 -19.21 33.39
CA LEU A 4 -15.73 -18.01 34.12
C LEU A 4 -14.78 -17.63 35.28
N LEU A 5 -13.90 -18.54 35.73
CA LEU A 5 -13.02 -18.27 36.87
C LEU A 5 -11.95 -17.23 36.50
N GLY A 6 -11.89 -16.14 37.29
CA GLY A 6 -10.98 -15.02 37.04
C GLY A 6 -11.48 -14.02 35.99
N SER A 7 -12.74 -14.13 35.54
CA SER A 7 -13.36 -13.09 34.71
C SER A 7 -13.57 -11.79 35.50
N ALA A 8 -13.27 -10.64 34.88
CA ALA A 8 -13.27 -9.35 35.56
C ALA A 8 -14.64 -9.02 36.19
N ALA A 9 -15.73 -9.15 35.43
CA ALA A 9 -17.08 -8.89 35.93
C ALA A 9 -17.49 -9.77 37.13
N CYS A 10 -16.92 -10.98 37.26
CA CYS A 10 -17.18 -11.84 38.41
C CYS A 10 -16.34 -11.42 39.64
N LEU A 11 -15.10 -10.98 39.43
CA LEU A 11 -14.27 -10.37 40.47
C LEU A 11 -14.88 -9.05 41.00
N ASP A 12 -15.40 -8.21 40.10
CA ASP A 12 -16.06 -6.95 40.46
C ASP A 12 -17.38 -7.21 41.21
N SER A 13 -18.23 -8.15 40.74
CA SER A 13 -19.45 -8.56 41.45
C SER A 13 -19.15 -9.09 42.85
N LEU A 14 -18.19 -10.01 43.01
CA LEU A 14 -17.85 -10.57 44.32
C LEU A 14 -17.27 -9.52 45.27
N LYS A 15 -16.52 -8.54 44.74
CA LYS A 15 -16.03 -7.39 45.51
C LYS A 15 -17.19 -6.54 46.03
N GLU A 16 -18.21 -6.28 45.20
CA GLU A 16 -19.43 -5.57 45.62
C GLU A 16 -20.20 -6.39 46.69
N ASP A 17 -20.43 -7.68 46.46
CA ASP A 17 -21.07 -8.60 47.42
C ASP A 17 -20.36 -8.60 48.79
N ILE A 18 -19.03 -8.61 48.80
CA ILE A 18 -18.20 -8.56 50.03
C ILE A 18 -18.35 -7.21 50.75
N PHE A 19 -18.40 -6.09 50.02
CA PHE A 19 -18.61 -4.77 50.61
C PHE A 19 -20.01 -4.61 51.19
N ASP A 20 -21.06 -5.09 50.51
CA ASP A 20 -22.44 -5.05 51.02
C ASP A 20 -22.60 -5.89 52.28
N LEU A 21 -22.03 -7.10 52.32
CA LEU A 21 -21.99 -7.91 53.55
C LEU A 21 -21.24 -7.20 54.68
N GLN A 22 -20.07 -6.59 54.40
CA GLN A 22 -19.29 -5.87 55.40
C GLN A 22 -20.02 -4.61 55.91
N ALA A 23 -20.80 -3.93 55.07
CA ALA A 23 -21.65 -2.81 55.46
C ALA A 23 -22.79 -3.25 56.40
N ILE A 24 -23.48 -4.34 56.07
CA ILE A 24 -24.54 -4.93 56.90
C ILE A 24 -23.97 -5.39 58.26
N ILE A 25 -22.82 -6.09 58.26
CA ILE A 25 -22.08 -6.48 59.47
C ILE A 25 -21.75 -5.27 60.33
N SER A 26 -21.33 -4.15 59.71
CA SER A 26 -21.00 -2.91 60.41
C SER A 26 -22.24 -2.26 61.05
N GLU A 27 -23.41 -2.27 60.37
CA GLU A 27 -24.66 -1.78 60.96
C GLU A 27 -25.03 -2.58 62.23
N TYR A 28 -25.01 -3.92 62.16
CA TYR A 28 -25.31 -4.75 63.33
C TYR A 28 -24.28 -4.57 64.45
N SER A 29 -22.98 -4.54 64.13
CA SER A 29 -21.90 -4.35 65.11
C SER A 29 -22.01 -2.99 65.81
N SER A 30 -22.43 -1.93 65.10
CA SER A 30 -22.67 -0.60 65.69
C SER A 30 -23.74 -0.59 66.80
N ARG A 31 -24.65 -1.59 66.79
CA ARG A 31 -25.74 -1.75 67.78
C ARG A 31 -25.42 -2.75 68.89
N LEU A 32 -24.38 -3.57 68.72
CA LEU A 32 -23.98 -4.63 69.66
C LEU A 32 -22.69 -4.32 70.41
N GLY A 33 -21.82 -3.49 69.85
CA GLY A 33 -20.44 -3.35 70.29
C GLY A 33 -19.53 -4.43 69.68
N PRO A 34 -18.26 -4.52 70.14
CA PRO A 34 -17.29 -5.46 69.61
C PRO A 34 -17.66 -6.92 69.94
N LEU A 35 -17.55 -7.80 68.94
CA LEU A 35 -17.86 -9.22 69.05
C LEU A 35 -16.61 -10.06 68.78
N SER A 36 -16.25 -10.91 69.74
CA SER A 36 -15.10 -11.82 69.65
C SER A 36 -15.54 -13.16 69.07
N TYR A 37 -15.38 -13.32 67.75
CA TYR A 37 -15.52 -14.59 67.04
C TYR A 37 -14.32 -14.76 66.09
N PRO A 38 -13.68 -15.95 66.06
CA PRO A 38 -12.58 -16.20 65.12
C PRO A 38 -13.09 -16.16 63.67
N SER A 39 -12.24 -15.70 62.76
CA SER A 39 -12.50 -15.77 61.32
C SER A 39 -12.50 -17.22 60.83
N TRP A 40 -13.40 -17.54 59.90
CA TRP A 40 -13.46 -18.82 59.22
C TRP A 40 -12.27 -18.99 58.28
N LYS A 41 -11.88 -17.94 57.55
CA LYS A 41 -10.73 -17.96 56.62
C LYS A 41 -9.38 -17.77 57.32
N PHE A 42 -9.35 -17.02 58.43
CA PHE A 42 -8.13 -16.70 59.19
C PHE A 42 -8.32 -17.02 60.68
N PRO A 43 -8.31 -18.32 61.10
CA PRO A 43 -8.66 -18.72 62.48
C PRO A 43 -7.77 -18.16 63.60
N SER A 44 -6.63 -17.54 63.26
CA SER A 44 -5.75 -16.82 64.18
C SER A 44 -6.13 -15.35 64.41
N GLN A 45 -7.17 -14.84 63.74
CA GLN A 45 -7.66 -13.46 63.82
C GLN A 45 -9.15 -13.42 64.18
N GLN A 46 -9.59 -12.34 64.82
CA GLN A 46 -11.03 -12.10 65.05
C GLN A 46 -11.67 -11.62 63.76
N ALA A 47 -12.86 -12.13 63.42
CA ALA A 47 -13.60 -11.78 62.22
C ALA A 47 -13.97 -10.28 62.16
N GLY A 48 -14.14 -9.63 63.32
CA GLY A 48 -14.37 -8.19 63.42
C GLY A 48 -13.15 -7.32 63.12
N ASP A 49 -11.93 -7.84 63.30
CA ASP A 49 -10.67 -7.09 63.17
C ASP A 49 -10.07 -7.18 61.74
N ILE A 50 -10.74 -7.87 60.82
CA ILE A 50 -10.26 -8.08 59.45
C ILE A 50 -10.47 -6.83 58.59
N ASP A 51 -9.35 -6.29 58.12
CA ASP A 51 -9.28 -5.21 57.13
C ASP A 51 -9.60 -5.74 55.72
N ILE A 52 -10.90 -5.75 55.40
CA ILE A 52 -11.45 -6.23 54.12
C ILE A 52 -10.97 -5.38 52.95
N GLU A 53 -10.91 -4.05 53.08
CA GLU A 53 -10.50 -3.17 51.99
C GLU A 53 -9.04 -3.45 51.56
N LYS A 54 -8.14 -3.56 52.53
CA LYS A 54 -6.74 -3.93 52.29
C LYS A 54 -6.58 -5.32 51.69
N LEU A 55 -7.37 -6.31 52.10
CA LEU A 55 -7.33 -7.65 51.51
C LEU A 55 -7.82 -7.66 50.06
N LEU A 56 -8.93 -6.96 49.76
CA LEU A 56 -9.43 -6.81 48.39
C LEU A 56 -8.39 -6.13 47.48
N VAL A 57 -7.77 -5.04 47.95
CA VAL A 57 -6.67 -4.36 47.24
C VAL A 57 -5.45 -5.27 47.06
N HIS A 58 -5.07 -6.04 48.08
CA HIS A 58 -3.94 -6.96 48.03
C HIS A 58 -4.10 -8.02 46.93
N TYR A 59 -5.27 -8.68 46.87
CA TYR A 59 -5.54 -9.70 45.85
C TYR A 59 -5.71 -9.09 44.44
N LEU A 60 -6.31 -7.91 44.30
CA LEU A 60 -6.41 -7.22 43.00
C LEU A 60 -5.04 -6.83 42.45
N ASN A 61 -4.13 -6.33 43.28
CA ASN A 61 -2.79 -5.92 42.85
C ASN A 61 -2.01 -7.08 42.23
N PHE A 62 -2.14 -8.33 42.73
CA PHE A 62 -1.54 -9.50 42.10
C PHE A 62 -2.04 -9.78 40.67
N THR A 63 -3.29 -9.40 40.33
CA THR A 63 -3.83 -9.60 38.97
C THR A 63 -3.29 -8.61 37.94
N SER A 64 -2.62 -7.54 38.39
CA SER A 64 -2.06 -6.47 37.54
C SER A 64 -0.57 -6.62 37.23
N ILE A 65 0.11 -7.65 37.76
CA ILE A 65 1.51 -7.94 37.44
C ILE A 65 1.58 -8.59 36.05
N SER A 66 2.51 -8.10 35.22
CA SER A 66 2.64 -8.46 33.81
C SER A 66 3.58 -9.66 33.59
N ASP A 67 3.06 -10.87 33.76
CA ASP A 67 3.74 -12.13 33.46
C ASP A 67 2.78 -13.16 32.83
N GLU A 68 3.32 -14.25 32.28
CA GLU A 68 2.59 -15.29 31.54
C GLU A 68 1.44 -15.94 32.35
N ASN A 69 1.52 -15.91 33.69
CA ASN A 69 0.56 -16.55 34.60
C ASN A 69 -0.64 -15.66 34.99
N GLN A 70 -0.96 -14.60 34.21
CA GLN A 70 -2.04 -13.66 34.56
C GLN A 70 -3.42 -14.34 34.75
N LEU A 71 -3.69 -15.44 34.05
CA LEU A 71 -4.92 -16.22 34.22
C LEU A 71 -4.97 -16.89 35.60
N GLU A 72 -3.87 -17.52 36.03
CA GLU A 72 -3.77 -18.16 37.35
C GLU A 72 -3.90 -17.12 38.46
N ALA A 73 -3.25 -15.95 38.33
CA ALA A 73 -3.36 -14.86 39.30
C ALA A 73 -4.82 -14.39 39.48
N LYS A 74 -5.58 -14.28 38.38
CA LYS A 74 -7.02 -13.94 38.42
C LYS A 74 -7.88 -15.05 39.01
N GLN A 75 -7.54 -16.31 38.77
CA GLN A 75 -8.22 -17.46 39.38
C GLN A 75 -7.94 -17.56 40.89
N ILE A 76 -6.71 -17.26 41.34
CA ILE A 76 -6.33 -17.17 42.76
C ILE A 76 -7.07 -16.03 43.45
N ALA A 77 -7.12 -14.83 42.84
CA ALA A 77 -7.91 -13.71 43.36
C ALA A 77 -9.41 -14.05 43.45
N HIS A 78 -9.95 -14.79 42.47
CA HIS A 78 -11.33 -15.23 42.45
C HIS A 78 -11.67 -16.21 43.58
N ILE A 79 -10.80 -17.19 43.83
CA ILE A 79 -10.93 -18.12 44.96
C ILE A 79 -10.80 -17.38 46.29
N ALA A 80 -9.84 -16.45 46.41
CA ALA A 80 -9.67 -15.63 47.60
C ALA A 80 -10.88 -14.72 47.89
N PHE A 81 -11.53 -14.19 46.86
CA PHE A 81 -12.78 -13.43 47.00
C PHE A 81 -13.93 -14.34 47.46
N TYR A 82 -14.10 -15.53 46.87
CA TYR A 82 -15.10 -16.48 47.37
C TYR A 82 -14.86 -16.90 48.83
N ASP A 83 -13.60 -17.13 49.22
CA ASP A 83 -13.23 -17.42 50.61
C ASP A 83 -13.56 -16.26 51.58
N LEU A 84 -13.32 -15.02 51.15
CA LEU A 84 -13.69 -13.82 51.91
C LEU A 84 -15.21 -13.65 52.00
N LEU A 85 -15.94 -13.93 50.92
CA LEU A 85 -17.41 -13.90 50.90
C LEU A 85 -17.98 -14.91 51.91
N ILE A 86 -17.47 -16.16 51.91
CA ILE A 86 -17.87 -17.19 52.87
C ILE A 86 -17.54 -16.75 54.30
N ASP A 87 -16.36 -16.21 54.55
CA ASP A 87 -15.96 -15.69 55.87
C ASP A 87 -16.90 -14.58 56.36
N ARG A 88 -17.25 -13.61 55.51
CA ARG A 88 -18.21 -12.55 55.83
C ARG A 88 -19.62 -13.11 56.06
N MET A 89 -20.09 -14.07 55.26
CA MET A 89 -21.39 -14.72 55.49
C MET A 89 -21.44 -15.48 56.82
N VAL A 90 -20.37 -16.21 57.18
CA VAL A 90 -20.26 -16.88 58.48
C VAL A 90 -20.28 -15.86 59.62
N TYR A 91 -19.51 -14.77 59.52
CA TYR A 91 -19.51 -13.74 60.55
C TYR A 91 -20.88 -13.01 60.66
N LEU A 92 -21.54 -12.74 59.53
CA LEU A 92 -22.90 -12.18 59.52
C LEU A 92 -23.92 -13.08 60.25
N LEU A 93 -23.80 -14.42 60.13
CA LEU A 93 -24.64 -15.34 60.91
C LEU A 93 -24.38 -15.20 62.42
N HIS A 94 -23.11 -15.14 62.85
CA HIS A 94 -22.76 -14.91 64.26
C HIS A 94 -23.31 -13.58 64.78
N VAL A 95 -23.09 -12.49 64.04
CA VAL A 95 -23.52 -11.13 64.38
C VAL A 95 -25.05 -11.03 64.43
N SER A 96 -25.75 -11.64 63.48
CA SER A 96 -27.23 -11.71 63.43
C SER A 96 -27.83 -12.56 64.56
N ASN A 97 -27.12 -13.62 64.99
CA ASN A 97 -27.48 -14.42 66.16
C ASN A 97 -27.52 -13.55 67.42
N GLU A 98 -26.44 -12.82 67.71
CA GLU A 98 -26.35 -11.96 68.89
C GLU A 98 -27.30 -10.75 68.81
N PHE A 99 -27.52 -10.19 67.62
CA PHE A 99 -28.57 -9.17 67.42
C PHE A 99 -29.95 -9.70 67.79
N SER A 100 -30.30 -10.88 67.26
CA SER A 100 -31.58 -11.52 67.52
C SER A 100 -31.74 -11.89 69.01
N LYS A 101 -30.67 -12.35 69.68
CA LYS A 101 -30.67 -12.60 71.15
C LYS A 101 -30.87 -11.31 71.94
N SER A 102 -30.18 -10.23 71.57
CA SER A 102 -30.26 -8.93 72.24
C SER A 102 -31.66 -8.32 72.11
N LEU A 103 -32.19 -8.27 70.89
CA LEU A 103 -33.55 -7.81 70.61
C LEU A 103 -34.60 -8.63 71.36
N LEU A 104 -34.47 -9.95 71.38
CA LEU A 104 -35.40 -10.84 72.08
C LEU A 104 -35.37 -10.64 73.60
N LYS A 105 -34.20 -10.43 74.22
CA LYS A 105 -34.06 -10.09 75.65
C LYS A 105 -34.82 -8.80 76.00
N MET A 106 -34.76 -7.78 75.14
CA MET A 106 -35.51 -6.54 75.31
C MET A 106 -37.02 -6.77 75.19
N LEU A 107 -37.48 -7.44 74.12
CA LEU A 107 -38.90 -7.66 73.84
C LEU A 107 -39.59 -8.47 74.94
N THR A 108 -38.94 -9.49 75.51
CA THR A 108 -39.53 -10.31 76.59
C THR A 108 -39.30 -9.78 78.00
N LYS A 109 -38.69 -8.60 78.14
CA LYS A 109 -38.36 -7.95 79.44
C LYS A 109 -37.58 -8.87 80.38
N GLY A 110 -36.60 -9.62 79.84
CA GLY A 110 -35.76 -10.53 80.63
C GLY A 110 -36.43 -11.81 81.12
N LYS A 111 -37.61 -12.20 80.60
CA LYS A 111 -38.16 -13.54 80.88
C LYS A 111 -37.24 -14.61 80.29
N ASN A 112 -36.81 -15.56 81.13
CA ASN A 112 -35.95 -16.68 80.72
C ASN A 112 -36.66 -17.57 79.69
N ILE A 113 -36.22 -17.49 78.43
CA ILE A 113 -36.62 -18.40 77.35
C ILE A 113 -35.61 -19.55 77.33
N LEU A 114 -36.10 -20.79 77.32
CA LEU A 114 -35.27 -21.99 77.43
C LEU A 114 -34.18 -22.08 76.32
N LEU A 115 -34.48 -21.56 75.12
CA LEU A 115 -33.52 -21.43 74.01
C LEU A 115 -32.27 -20.57 74.30
N LEU A 116 -32.35 -19.59 75.21
CA LEU A 116 -31.19 -18.75 75.57
C LEU A 116 -30.19 -19.50 76.47
N ASN A 117 -30.67 -20.41 77.32
CA ASN A 117 -29.81 -21.11 78.28
C ASN A 117 -28.85 -22.11 77.61
N ASN A 118 -29.19 -22.58 76.40
CA ASN A 118 -28.31 -23.43 75.58
C ASN A 118 -27.15 -22.64 74.91
N SER A 119 -27.02 -21.33 75.15
CA SER A 119 -25.91 -20.51 74.62
C SER A 119 -24.79 -20.19 75.63
N ASN A 120 -24.72 -20.89 76.76
CA ASN A 120 -23.55 -20.90 77.64
C ASN A 120 -22.43 -21.87 77.18
N LEU A 121 -22.48 -22.33 75.92
CA LEU A 121 -21.31 -22.89 75.24
C LEU A 121 -20.40 -21.73 74.82
N GLU A 122 -19.17 -21.75 75.35
CA GLU A 122 -18.19 -20.67 75.20
C GLU A 122 -17.85 -20.39 73.72
N ALA A 123 -17.29 -19.21 73.41
CA ALA A 123 -17.14 -18.69 72.05
C ALA A 123 -16.14 -19.44 71.14
N GLY A 124 -15.68 -20.63 71.51
CA GLY A 124 -14.80 -21.48 70.72
C GLY A 124 -15.56 -22.49 69.87
N ASN A 125 -15.35 -22.44 68.54
CA ASN A 125 -15.56 -23.57 67.61
C ASN A 125 -17.00 -24.09 67.45
N ASN A 126 -18.01 -23.22 67.50
CA ASN A 126 -19.34 -23.57 66.96
C ASN A 126 -19.24 -23.79 65.44
N SER A 127 -19.63 -24.97 64.95
CA SER A 127 -19.60 -25.25 63.51
C SER A 127 -20.64 -24.44 62.75
N VAL A 128 -20.33 -24.04 61.51
CA VAL A 128 -21.20 -23.17 60.68
C VAL A 128 -22.65 -23.69 60.61
N GLY A 129 -22.83 -25.00 60.49
CA GLY A 129 -24.16 -25.63 60.47
C GLY A 129 -24.94 -25.53 61.80
N LEU A 130 -24.24 -25.55 62.95
CA LEU A 130 -24.87 -25.30 64.26
C LEU A 130 -25.24 -23.82 64.42
N VAL A 131 -24.37 -22.90 64.00
CA VAL A 131 -24.64 -21.45 64.01
C VAL A 131 -25.86 -21.13 63.14
N ALA A 132 -25.86 -21.59 61.89
CA ALA A 132 -26.97 -21.40 60.94
C ALA A 132 -28.30 -21.96 61.47
N ARG A 133 -28.27 -23.14 62.09
CA ARG A 133 -29.46 -23.74 62.73
C ARG A 133 -29.94 -22.93 63.93
N GLN A 134 -29.01 -22.42 64.76
CA GLN A 134 -29.37 -21.58 65.92
C GLN A 134 -29.97 -20.24 65.47
N THR A 135 -29.37 -19.56 64.49
CA THR A 135 -29.92 -18.32 63.92
C THR A 135 -31.31 -18.53 63.34
N TRP A 136 -31.55 -19.62 62.62
CA TRP A 136 -32.86 -19.88 62.00
C TRP A 136 -33.97 -20.10 63.04
N LEU A 137 -33.73 -20.96 64.03
CA LEU A 137 -34.67 -21.22 65.12
C LEU A 137 -34.94 -19.97 65.97
N LEU A 138 -33.91 -19.14 66.19
CA LEU A 138 -34.04 -17.89 66.92
C LEU A 138 -34.83 -16.84 66.13
N HIS A 139 -34.63 -16.76 64.80
CA HIS A 139 -35.37 -15.85 63.94
C HIS A 139 -36.85 -16.24 63.82
N GLU A 140 -37.16 -17.54 63.73
CA GLU A 140 -38.53 -18.08 63.79
C GLU A 140 -39.23 -17.72 65.12
N PHE A 141 -38.51 -17.84 66.25
CA PHE A 141 -39.02 -17.46 67.56
C PHE A 141 -39.22 -15.94 67.70
N LEU A 142 -38.28 -15.14 67.18
CA LEU A 142 -38.38 -13.68 67.14
C LEU A 142 -39.58 -13.23 66.30
N GLN A 143 -39.80 -13.83 65.13
CA GLN A 143 -40.93 -13.55 64.26
C GLN A 143 -42.27 -13.84 64.97
N LYS A 144 -42.38 -15.00 65.63
CA LYS A 144 -43.57 -15.36 66.44
C LYS A 144 -43.81 -14.36 67.58
N THR A 145 -42.75 -13.94 68.26
CA THR A 145 -42.82 -12.96 69.36
C THR A 145 -43.25 -11.57 68.85
N LEU A 146 -42.71 -11.11 67.72
CA LEU A 146 -43.09 -9.84 67.10
C LEU A 146 -44.55 -9.84 66.62
N LEU A 147 -45.03 -10.93 66.02
CA LEU A 147 -46.44 -11.07 65.62
C LEU A 147 -47.38 -11.02 66.83
N GLN A 148 -47.05 -11.70 67.94
CA GLN A 148 -47.82 -11.62 69.19
C GLN A 148 -47.88 -10.18 69.74
N ILE A 149 -46.75 -9.47 69.77
CA ILE A 149 -46.71 -8.08 70.24
C ILE A 149 -47.51 -7.15 69.31
N LEU A 150 -47.47 -7.37 67.99
CA LEU A 150 -48.25 -6.59 67.02
C LEU A 150 -49.76 -6.79 67.20
N ASP A 151 -50.21 -8.01 67.50
CA ASP A 151 -51.63 -8.28 67.77
C ASP A 151 -52.08 -7.79 69.17
N GLU A 152 -51.22 -7.85 70.19
CA GLU A 152 -51.45 -7.15 71.47
C GLU A 152 -51.63 -5.64 71.26
N LEU A 153 -50.81 -5.01 70.41
CA LEU A 153 -50.91 -3.58 70.09
C LEU A 153 -52.18 -3.24 69.29
N LYS A 154 -52.61 -4.10 68.34
CA LYS A 154 -53.91 -3.96 67.65
C LYS A 154 -55.07 -4.06 68.64
N ASN A 155 -55.00 -4.96 69.60
CA ASN A 155 -56.06 -5.16 70.59
C ASN A 155 -56.12 -4.04 71.64
N ARG A 156 -54.97 -3.54 72.13
CA ARG A 156 -54.90 -2.36 73.00
C ARG A 156 -55.52 -1.12 72.34
N LYS A 157 -55.34 -0.92 71.03
CA LYS A 157 -55.98 0.18 70.28
C LYS A 157 -57.51 0.11 70.25
N LYS A 158 -58.14 -1.04 70.56
CA LYS A 158 -59.61 -1.17 70.68
C LYS A 158 -60.16 -0.85 72.07
N GLN A 159 -59.31 -0.75 73.10
CA GLN A 159 -59.75 -0.55 74.49
C GLN A 159 -59.68 0.92 74.96
N HIS A 160 -58.96 1.79 74.25
CA HIS A 160 -58.68 3.17 74.70
C HIS A 160 -59.72 4.21 74.23
N VAL A 161 -61.00 3.83 74.16
CA VAL A 161 -62.11 4.70 73.65
C VAL A 161 -63.09 5.11 74.75
N THR A 162 -63.03 4.50 75.93
CA THR A 162 -63.93 4.80 77.07
C THR A 162 -63.16 4.93 78.37
N GLU A 163 -62.89 6.18 78.78
CA GLU A 163 -63.05 6.68 80.17
C GLU A 163 -62.68 8.17 80.25
N HIS A 164 -63.49 8.95 80.99
CA HIS A 164 -63.29 10.38 81.26
C HIS A 164 -62.81 10.59 82.71
N PRO A 165 -61.83 11.48 82.97
CA PRO A 165 -61.61 12.08 84.28
C PRO A 165 -62.30 13.46 84.37
N GLU A 166 -63.04 13.71 85.45
CA GLU A 166 -63.76 14.97 85.68
C GLU A 166 -62.88 16.05 86.33
N THR A 167 -63.10 17.32 85.97
CA THR A 167 -62.48 18.47 86.64
C THR A 167 -63.40 19.05 87.71
N SER A 168 -62.94 19.12 88.96
CA SER A 168 -63.61 19.88 90.02
C SER A 168 -62.85 21.19 90.32
N THR A 169 -63.60 22.28 90.47
CA THR A 169 -63.06 23.63 90.73
C THR A 169 -63.94 24.34 91.75
N CYS A 170 -63.35 24.79 92.85
CA CYS A 170 -64.04 25.58 93.87
C CYS A 170 -63.46 27.00 93.95
N LYS A 171 -64.37 27.98 94.07
CA LYS A 171 -64.09 29.42 94.17
C LYS A 171 -63.83 29.77 95.65
N SER A 172 -63.25 30.92 96.03
CA SER A 172 -63.95 32.21 96.04
C SER A 172 -63.02 33.40 96.41
N ALA A 173 -63.51 34.60 96.15
CA ALA A 173 -63.07 35.92 96.62
C ALA A 173 -64.34 36.81 96.77
N PRO A 174 -64.32 38.09 97.22
CA PRO A 174 -63.18 38.94 97.62
C PRO A 174 -63.40 39.75 98.94
N ASN A 175 -62.50 40.71 99.23
CA ASN A 175 -62.60 42.03 99.91
C ASN A 175 -63.73 42.30 100.95
N ILE A 176 -63.55 43.05 102.05
CA ILE A 176 -63.16 44.49 102.21
C ILE A 176 -62.70 44.63 103.68
N SER A 177 -61.64 45.31 104.17
CA SER A 177 -60.84 46.52 103.86
C SER A 177 -61.02 47.62 104.93
N HIS A 178 -60.02 47.79 105.81
CA HIS A 178 -59.71 48.96 106.66
C HIS A 178 -60.71 49.29 107.81
N SER A 179 -60.41 50.16 108.81
CA SER A 179 -59.31 51.13 108.99
C SER A 179 -58.99 51.46 110.47
N SER A 180 -57.75 51.85 110.77
CA SER A 180 -57.33 52.78 111.87
C SER A 180 -57.61 52.41 113.35
N SER A 181 -56.92 52.96 114.38
CA SER A 181 -55.54 53.46 114.49
C SER A 181 -55.14 53.62 115.98
N SER A 182 -53.87 53.33 116.29
CA SER A 182 -53.06 53.87 117.40
C SER A 182 -53.70 54.24 118.77
N ARG A 183 -53.26 53.52 119.81
CA ARG A 183 -52.35 54.12 120.81
C ARG A 183 -51.54 53.08 121.60
N LYS A 184 -50.35 53.49 122.06
CA LYS A 184 -49.47 52.74 122.98
C LYS A 184 -49.72 53.17 124.44
N PRO A 185 -49.33 52.35 125.44
CA PRO A 185 -49.62 52.61 126.85
C PRO A 185 -48.64 53.60 127.49
N MET A 186 -49.05 54.17 128.62
CA MET A 186 -48.16 54.75 129.64
C MET A 186 -48.64 54.39 131.04
N SER A 187 -47.75 53.80 131.83
CA SER A 187 -47.73 53.93 133.30
C SER A 187 -47.23 55.36 133.65
N PRO A 188 -47.42 55.87 134.88
CA PRO A 188 -46.52 55.47 135.98
C PRO A 188 -47.17 55.44 137.38
N ASP A 189 -46.32 55.34 138.40
CA ASP A 189 -46.59 55.27 139.84
C ASP A 189 -47.43 56.42 140.44
N GLY A 190 -47.96 56.18 141.65
CA GLY A 190 -48.68 57.16 142.46
C GLY A 190 -48.81 56.74 143.93
N SER A 191 -47.71 56.82 144.69
CA SER A 191 -47.71 56.63 146.15
C SER A 191 -48.36 57.83 146.86
N LEU A 192 -49.14 57.61 147.93
CA LEU A 192 -49.24 58.53 149.07
C LEU A 192 -49.82 57.88 150.34
N TYR A 193 -49.47 58.48 151.48
CA TYR A 193 -49.73 58.00 152.84
C TYR A 193 -51.17 58.27 153.33
N SER A 194 -51.61 57.49 154.31
CA SER A 194 -52.19 58.05 155.54
C SER A 194 -51.88 57.16 156.75
N VAL A 195 -51.90 57.73 157.96
CA VAL A 195 -51.41 57.12 159.22
C VAL A 195 -52.34 57.54 160.37
N MET A 196 -52.27 56.81 161.49
CA MET A 196 -53.01 57.02 162.76
C MET A 196 -54.46 56.46 162.74
N SER A 197 -55.04 56.05 163.87
CA SER A 197 -54.63 56.28 165.26
C SER A 197 -54.37 55.02 166.09
N LYS A 198 -53.41 55.15 167.02
CA LYS A 198 -53.53 54.52 168.35
C LYS A 198 -54.34 55.47 169.20
N ASP A 199 -55.24 54.94 170.03
CA ASP A 199 -55.73 55.70 171.18
C ASP A 199 -55.86 54.79 172.42
N VAL A 200 -55.79 55.39 173.60
CA VAL A 200 -55.63 54.70 174.89
C VAL A 200 -56.51 55.39 175.94
N CYS A 201 -56.89 54.68 177.00
CA CYS A 201 -57.92 55.08 177.98
C CYS A 201 -59.35 55.02 177.37
N PHE A 202 -60.43 54.94 178.17
CA PHE A 202 -60.54 55.24 179.59
C PHE A 202 -60.72 54.05 180.54
N LYS A 203 -60.12 54.18 181.73
CA LYS A 203 -60.73 53.61 182.94
C LYS A 203 -62.00 54.40 183.24
N SER A 204 -63.13 53.73 183.43
CA SER A 204 -64.23 54.26 184.24
C SER A 204 -64.82 53.12 185.08
N THR A 205 -65.24 53.45 186.30
CA THR A 205 -65.68 52.49 187.31
C THR A 205 -67.04 51.90 186.95
N GLN A 206 -67.09 50.64 186.55
CA GLN A 206 -68.35 49.92 186.40
C GLN A 206 -68.78 49.34 187.75
N THR A 207 -69.57 50.11 188.51
CA THR A 207 -70.37 49.58 189.62
C THR A 207 -71.41 48.60 189.07
N VAL A 208 -71.92 47.68 189.90
CA VAL A 208 -72.89 46.63 189.46
C VAL A 208 -74.12 47.24 188.76
N GLU A 209 -74.53 48.43 189.17
CA GLU A 209 -75.65 49.20 188.61
C GLU A 209 -75.42 49.69 187.17
N THR A 210 -74.16 49.76 186.72
CA THR A 210 -73.78 50.17 185.35
C THR A 210 -73.29 48.99 184.49
N ALA A 211 -73.34 47.76 185.01
CA ALA A 211 -72.96 46.54 184.28
C ALA A 211 -73.87 46.22 183.08
N PHE A 212 -75.10 46.72 183.08
CA PHE A 212 -76.15 46.38 182.11
C PHE A 212 -76.51 47.53 181.15
N VAL A 213 -75.78 48.65 181.20
CA VAL A 213 -75.94 49.77 180.25
C VAL A 213 -74.86 49.66 179.15
N PRO A 214 -75.24 49.50 177.88
CA PRO A 214 -74.26 49.38 176.80
C PRO A 214 -73.43 50.66 176.57
N CYS A 215 -72.14 50.53 176.23
CA CYS A 215 -71.22 51.65 176.06
C CYS A 215 -71.02 52.07 174.59
N GLU A 216 -70.70 53.35 174.35
CA GLU A 216 -70.63 53.94 173.01
C GLU A 216 -69.61 53.24 172.08
N SER A 217 -68.46 52.80 172.58
CA SER A 217 -67.48 52.06 171.79
C SER A 217 -68.08 50.77 171.19
N CYS A 218 -68.93 50.07 171.93
CA CYS A 218 -69.61 48.88 171.45
C CYS A 218 -70.78 49.23 170.49
N SER A 219 -71.41 50.40 170.62
CA SER A 219 -72.39 50.94 169.65
C SER A 219 -71.73 51.15 168.29
N VAL A 220 -70.59 51.83 168.28
CA VAL A 220 -69.78 52.08 167.08
C VAL A 220 -69.33 50.77 166.43
N ILE A 221 -68.88 49.79 167.22
CA ILE A 221 -68.49 48.46 166.72
C ILE A 221 -69.70 47.75 166.07
N GLN A 222 -70.85 47.67 166.74
CA GLN A 222 -72.04 47.02 166.18
C GLN A 222 -72.55 47.73 164.91
N ARG A 223 -72.58 49.07 164.88
CA ARG A 223 -72.99 49.84 163.71
C ARG A 223 -71.99 49.69 162.55
N SER A 224 -70.70 49.54 162.84
CA SER A 224 -69.67 49.17 161.85
C SER A 224 -69.89 47.75 161.30
N PHE A 225 -70.26 46.80 162.16
CA PHE A 225 -70.51 45.41 161.80
C PHE A 225 -71.79 45.21 160.97
N LYS A 226 -72.86 45.96 161.25
CA LYS A 226 -74.05 46.06 160.36
C LYS A 226 -73.65 46.62 158.98
N ARG A 227 -72.72 47.59 158.92
CA ARG A 227 -72.20 48.16 157.65
C ARG A 227 -71.32 47.17 156.87
N SER A 228 -70.45 46.39 157.52
CA SER A 228 -69.66 45.35 156.84
C SER A 228 -70.54 44.25 156.28
N ALA A 229 -71.53 43.79 157.06
CA ALA A 229 -72.56 42.86 156.61
C ALA A 229 -73.28 43.35 155.34
N PHE A 230 -73.71 44.62 155.32
CA PHE A 230 -74.38 45.22 154.16
C PHE A 230 -73.44 45.41 152.95
N ALA A 231 -72.16 45.69 153.17
CA ALA A 231 -71.16 45.77 152.11
C ALA A 231 -70.87 44.39 151.49
N ILE A 232 -70.79 43.33 152.30
CA ILE A 232 -70.64 41.95 151.86
C ILE A 232 -71.89 41.51 151.07
N PHE A 233 -73.09 41.76 151.58
CA PHE A 233 -74.35 41.54 150.85
C PHE A 233 -74.37 42.23 149.48
N LYS A 234 -74.03 43.53 149.40
CA LYS A 234 -73.94 44.26 148.13
C LYS A 234 -72.85 43.73 147.19
N THR A 235 -71.79 43.14 147.73
CA THR A 235 -70.72 42.52 146.93
C THR A 235 -71.20 41.20 146.34
N CYS A 236 -71.83 40.33 147.15
CA CYS A 236 -72.51 39.13 146.66
C CYS A 236 -73.54 39.47 145.58
N GLN A 237 -74.41 40.47 145.84
CA GLN A 237 -75.43 40.92 144.87
C GLN A 237 -74.81 41.38 143.54
N LYS A 238 -73.74 42.18 143.56
CA LYS A 238 -73.03 42.62 142.35
C LYS A 238 -72.37 41.47 141.57
N LEU A 239 -71.94 40.43 142.27
CA LEU A 239 -71.34 39.22 141.69
C LEU A 239 -72.39 38.13 141.35
N ASN A 240 -73.69 38.42 141.54
CA ASN A 240 -74.80 37.47 141.44
C ASN A 240 -74.65 36.20 142.32
N LEU A 241 -73.90 36.32 143.42
CA LEU A 241 -73.70 35.26 144.41
C LEU A 241 -74.83 35.28 145.46
N PRO A 242 -75.29 34.11 145.95
CA PRO A 242 -76.27 34.05 147.02
C PRO A 242 -75.66 34.55 148.34
N SER A 243 -76.33 35.50 148.99
CA SER A 243 -75.95 36.00 150.32
C SER A 243 -76.84 35.40 151.40
N ASN A 244 -76.22 34.82 152.42
CA ASN A 244 -76.88 34.32 153.60
C ASN A 244 -77.25 35.46 154.55
N ILE A 245 -76.39 36.47 154.71
CA ILE A 245 -76.63 37.55 155.66
C ILE A 245 -77.77 38.48 155.28
N ASN A 246 -78.18 38.50 154.00
CA ASN A 246 -79.39 39.16 153.53
C ASN A 246 -80.62 38.83 154.42
N LYS A 247 -80.74 37.57 154.87
CA LYS A 247 -81.82 37.09 155.76
C LYS A 247 -81.86 37.77 157.13
N LEU A 248 -80.73 38.33 157.58
CA LEU A 248 -80.58 39.02 158.86
C LEU A 248 -80.73 40.53 158.72
N ILE A 249 -80.38 41.08 157.55
CA ILE A 249 -80.43 42.52 157.23
C ILE A 249 -81.87 43.00 156.95
N ILE A 250 -82.74 42.14 156.40
CA ILE A 250 -84.11 42.50 155.98
C ILE A 250 -85.06 42.85 157.15
N LYS A 251 -84.66 42.65 158.43
CA LYS A 251 -85.50 42.98 159.60
C LYS A 251 -85.62 44.51 159.80
N PRO A 252 -86.81 45.14 159.66
CA PRO A 252 -86.92 46.60 159.67
C PRO A 252 -86.72 47.29 161.03
N ASP A 253 -86.85 46.54 162.13
CA ASP A 253 -87.05 47.09 163.49
C ASP A 253 -85.75 47.31 164.30
N ILE A 254 -84.57 47.20 163.66
CA ILE A 254 -83.29 47.01 164.36
C ILE A 254 -82.15 47.86 163.77
N ASP A 255 -82.41 49.04 163.21
CA ASP A 255 -81.32 49.88 162.68
C ASP A 255 -80.49 50.48 163.85
N ASP A 256 -81.16 51.11 164.82
CA ASP A 256 -80.56 51.68 166.04
C ASP A 256 -80.71 50.82 167.31
N SER A 257 -81.36 49.65 167.22
CA SER A 257 -81.43 48.71 168.35
C SER A 257 -80.14 47.89 168.50
N TRP A 258 -79.80 47.60 169.76
CA TRP A 258 -78.61 46.87 170.18
C TRP A 258 -78.72 45.38 169.87
N MET A 259 -77.72 44.83 169.19
CA MET A 259 -77.61 43.41 168.91
C MET A 259 -77.21 42.64 170.17
N SER A 260 -77.90 41.54 170.45
CA SER A 260 -77.46 40.57 171.44
C SER A 260 -76.19 39.84 170.99
N PHE A 261 -75.42 39.27 171.94
CA PHE A 261 -74.25 38.44 171.63
C PHE A 261 -74.56 37.36 170.57
N ASN A 262 -75.71 36.67 170.72
CA ASN A 262 -76.17 35.64 169.79
C ASN A 262 -76.44 36.17 168.38
N GLU A 263 -76.81 37.43 168.22
CA GLU A 263 -77.01 38.06 166.91
C GLU A 263 -75.69 38.51 166.30
N ILE A 264 -74.74 39.00 167.10
CA ILE A 264 -73.37 39.29 166.64
C ILE A 264 -72.71 38.00 166.13
N SER A 265 -72.77 36.89 166.88
CA SER A 265 -72.22 35.61 166.44
C SER A 265 -72.85 35.09 165.14
N LYS A 266 -74.18 35.25 164.97
CA LYS A 266 -74.87 34.91 163.72
C LYS A 266 -74.46 35.82 162.56
N TYR A 267 -74.39 37.14 162.79
CA TYR A 267 -73.90 38.09 161.79
C TYR A 267 -72.44 37.82 161.38
N SER A 268 -71.58 37.34 162.29
CA SER A 268 -70.23 36.87 161.91
C SER A 268 -70.32 35.65 161.01
N HIS A 269 -70.95 34.58 161.50
CA HIS A 269 -70.97 33.29 160.82
C HIS A 269 -71.60 33.35 159.40
N GLU A 270 -72.59 34.21 159.17
CA GLU A 270 -73.12 34.44 157.83
C GLU A 270 -72.27 35.42 156.97
N GLN A 271 -71.51 36.36 157.56
CA GLN A 271 -70.46 37.10 156.82
C GLN A 271 -69.34 36.18 156.36
N ASP A 272 -68.85 35.30 157.25
CA ASP A 272 -67.74 34.40 157.00
C ASP A 272 -68.07 33.40 155.87
N LYS A 273 -69.33 32.92 155.79
CA LYS A 273 -69.84 32.12 154.67
C LYS A 273 -69.88 32.91 153.36
N ASP A 274 -70.46 34.11 153.38
CA ASP A 274 -70.61 34.92 152.17
C ASP A 274 -69.25 35.36 151.62
N LEU A 275 -68.30 35.70 152.49
CA LEU A 275 -66.89 35.91 152.15
C LEU A 275 -66.24 34.64 151.57
N SER A 276 -66.47 33.46 152.16
CA SER A 276 -65.94 32.19 151.63
C SER A 276 -66.45 31.88 150.22
N VAL A 277 -67.72 32.20 149.92
CA VAL A 277 -68.31 32.07 148.57
C VAL A 277 -67.67 33.06 147.59
N ILE A 278 -67.42 34.31 148.01
CA ILE A 278 -66.70 35.31 147.22
C ILE A 278 -65.26 34.84 146.93
N CYS A 279 -64.50 34.39 147.94
CA CYS A 279 -63.13 33.93 147.78
C CYS A 279 -63.03 32.79 146.76
N ARG A 280 -63.88 31.75 146.88
CA ARG A 280 -63.92 30.64 145.91
C ARG A 280 -64.26 31.09 144.50
N GLN A 281 -65.14 32.09 144.33
CA GLN A 281 -65.43 32.66 143.01
C GLN A 281 -64.22 33.41 142.43
N ILE A 282 -63.48 34.14 143.26
CA ILE A 282 -62.23 34.81 142.85
C ILE A 282 -61.18 33.77 142.45
N GLU A 283 -60.98 32.71 143.24
CA GLU A 283 -60.09 31.59 142.92
C GLU A 283 -60.44 30.95 141.57
N THR A 284 -61.73 30.70 141.32
CA THR A 284 -62.22 30.14 140.05
C THR A 284 -61.87 31.07 138.88
N LEU A 285 -62.20 32.36 138.98
CA LEU A 285 -61.89 33.35 137.94
C LEU A 285 -60.38 33.54 137.72
N VAL A 286 -59.55 33.40 138.75
CA VAL A 286 -58.09 33.40 138.63
C VAL A 286 -57.61 32.15 137.87
N THR A 287 -58.11 30.96 138.19
CA THR A 287 -57.72 29.74 137.46
C THR A 287 -58.16 29.76 135.99
N GLU A 288 -59.36 30.27 135.68
CA GLU A 288 -59.82 30.50 134.31
C GLU A 288 -58.93 31.53 133.59
N THR A 289 -58.56 32.62 134.27
CA THR A 289 -57.66 33.66 133.72
C THR A 289 -56.27 33.11 133.39
N GLU A 290 -55.68 32.28 134.26
CA GLU A 290 -54.39 31.64 133.97
C GLU A 290 -54.52 30.60 132.85
N HIS A 291 -55.61 29.83 132.79
CA HIS A 291 -55.83 28.90 131.67
C HIS A 291 -55.91 29.65 130.34
N LEU A 292 -56.71 30.71 130.25
CA LEU A 292 -56.82 31.54 129.04
C LEU A 292 -55.48 32.19 128.63
N LYS A 293 -54.65 32.62 129.59
CA LYS A 293 -53.28 33.08 129.31
C LYS A 293 -52.42 31.97 128.69
N THR A 294 -52.50 30.74 129.18
CA THR A 294 -51.75 29.61 128.61
C THR A 294 -52.22 29.25 127.20
N GLU A 295 -53.53 29.28 126.92
CA GLU A 295 -54.07 29.05 125.58
C GLU A 295 -53.65 30.16 124.61
N MET A 296 -53.74 31.42 125.03
CA MET A 296 -53.30 32.59 124.26
C MET A 296 -51.82 32.47 123.88
N ALA A 297 -50.94 32.12 124.82
CA ALA A 297 -49.52 31.91 124.57
C ALA A 297 -49.25 30.73 123.60
N LEU A 298 -50.05 29.66 123.66
CA LEU A 298 -49.98 28.55 122.69
C LEU A 298 -50.45 28.97 121.29
N VAL A 299 -51.49 29.80 121.18
CA VAL A 299 -51.98 30.36 119.91
C VAL A 299 -50.97 31.34 119.32
N GLU A 300 -50.39 32.25 120.11
CA GLU A 300 -49.29 33.14 119.69
C GLU A 300 -48.09 32.35 119.15
N LYS A 301 -47.68 31.29 119.85
CA LYS A 301 -46.58 30.41 119.42
C LYS A 301 -46.90 29.69 118.10
N LYS A 302 -48.14 29.21 117.90
CA LYS A 302 -48.61 28.63 116.64
C LYS A 302 -48.62 29.67 115.51
N ASN A 303 -49.18 30.86 115.74
CA ASN A 303 -49.24 31.94 114.77
C ASN A 303 -47.85 32.38 114.32
N LYS A 304 -46.90 32.55 115.24
CA LYS A 304 -45.50 32.87 114.92
C LYS A 304 -44.80 31.76 114.13
N SER A 305 -45.16 30.49 114.36
CA SER A 305 -44.68 29.37 113.55
C SER A 305 -45.25 29.40 112.14
N LEU A 306 -46.55 29.67 111.98
CA LEU A 306 -47.21 29.81 110.68
C LEU A 306 -46.70 31.00 109.87
N GLU A 307 -46.50 32.15 110.52
CA GLU A 307 -45.91 33.36 109.91
C GLU A 307 -44.48 33.10 109.39
N ASN A 308 -43.68 32.35 110.14
CA ASN A 308 -42.35 31.92 109.70
C ASN A 308 -42.43 30.94 108.51
N HIS A 309 -43.37 30.00 108.51
CA HIS A 309 -43.59 29.10 107.37
C HIS A 309 -44.06 29.86 106.12
N GLN A 310 -44.96 30.83 106.26
CA GLN A 310 -45.41 31.70 105.17
C GLN A 310 -44.23 32.49 104.56
N LYS A 311 -43.43 33.17 105.38
CA LYS A 311 -42.24 33.90 104.90
C LYS A 311 -41.23 32.97 104.22
N ALA A 312 -41.14 31.70 104.63
CA ALA A 312 -40.28 30.70 104.01
C ALA A 312 -40.84 30.19 102.66
N THR A 313 -42.16 30.00 102.52
CA THR A 313 -42.78 29.61 101.24
C THR A 313 -42.81 30.78 100.25
N GLU A 314 -43.06 32.01 100.71
CA GLU A 314 -42.96 33.24 99.91
C GLU A 314 -41.54 33.43 99.35
N LYS A 315 -40.49 33.23 100.18
CA LYS A 315 -39.10 33.27 99.69
C LYS A 315 -38.82 32.20 98.64
N LYS A 316 -39.27 30.96 98.85
CA LYS A 316 -39.10 29.86 97.86
C LYS A 316 -39.78 30.22 96.54
N LEU A 317 -41.05 30.64 96.59
CA LEU A 317 -41.84 31.04 95.43
C LEU A 317 -41.23 32.25 94.69
N ALA A 318 -40.61 33.19 95.41
CA ALA A 318 -39.87 34.30 94.80
C ALA A 318 -38.64 33.79 94.03
N SER A 319 -37.81 32.93 94.65
CA SER A 319 -36.63 32.36 93.98
C SER A 319 -36.99 31.44 92.80
N GLU A 320 -38.11 30.72 92.88
CA GLU A 320 -38.62 29.86 91.80
C GLU A 320 -39.15 30.69 90.62
N LYS A 321 -39.82 31.82 90.89
CA LYS A 321 -40.21 32.77 89.83
C LYS A 321 -38.99 33.38 89.14
N GLU A 322 -37.94 33.71 89.89
CA GLU A 322 -36.70 34.25 89.33
C GLU A 322 -35.98 33.23 88.43
N THR A 323 -35.79 31.99 88.90
CA THR A 323 -35.16 30.93 88.08
C THR A 323 -36.01 30.57 86.87
N ASN A 324 -37.34 30.56 86.99
CA ASN A 324 -38.25 30.32 85.86
C ASN A 324 -38.16 31.45 84.81
N VAL A 325 -38.11 32.72 85.21
CA VAL A 325 -37.88 33.85 84.29
C VAL A 325 -36.51 33.76 83.58
N VAL A 326 -35.45 33.33 84.28
CA VAL A 326 -34.13 33.09 83.67
C VAL A 326 -34.20 31.93 82.67
N LEU A 327 -34.83 30.80 83.04
CA LEU A 327 -34.96 29.61 82.19
C LEU A 327 -35.82 29.89 80.95
N GLN A 328 -36.93 30.63 81.10
CA GLN A 328 -37.78 31.08 80.00
C GLN A 328 -37.00 31.95 79.00
N LYS A 329 -36.16 32.88 79.48
CA LYS A 329 -35.26 33.67 78.63
C LYS A 329 -34.24 32.79 77.90
N GLN A 330 -33.62 31.82 78.58
CA GLN A 330 -32.69 30.87 77.95
C GLN A 330 -33.36 30.04 76.85
N HIS A 331 -34.58 29.53 77.08
CA HIS A 331 -35.36 28.83 76.06
C HIS A 331 -35.73 29.76 74.89
N GLN A 332 -36.11 31.02 75.16
CA GLN A 332 -36.43 31.98 74.11
C GLN A 332 -35.21 32.33 73.24
N THR A 333 -34.02 32.42 73.80
CA THR A 333 -32.76 32.59 73.04
C THR A 333 -32.48 31.36 72.18
N LYS A 334 -32.51 30.15 72.75
CA LYS A 334 -32.29 28.89 72.01
C LYS A 334 -33.28 28.70 70.85
N LEU A 335 -34.54 29.09 71.04
CA LEU A 335 -35.54 29.05 69.96
C LEU A 335 -35.22 30.02 68.82
N LYS A 336 -34.66 31.20 69.10
CA LYS A 336 -34.18 32.13 68.06
C LYS A 336 -32.99 31.55 67.31
N GLU A 337 -32.00 31.03 68.03
CA GLU A 337 -30.81 30.38 67.45
C GLU A 337 -31.21 29.27 66.47
N ILE A 338 -32.10 28.36 66.89
CA ILE A 338 -32.65 27.28 66.06
C ILE A 338 -33.47 27.81 64.86
N CYS A 339 -34.21 28.90 65.03
CA CYS A 339 -34.93 29.54 63.92
C CYS A 339 -33.97 30.16 62.88
N ASP A 340 -32.90 30.81 63.31
CA ASP A 340 -31.90 31.41 62.44
C ASP A 340 -31.07 30.35 61.72
N GLU A 341 -30.71 29.27 62.39
CA GLU A 341 -30.07 28.09 61.78
C GLU A 341 -30.97 27.42 60.74
N LYS A 342 -32.25 27.19 61.08
CA LYS A 342 -33.25 26.69 60.12
C LYS A 342 -33.37 27.61 58.91
N GLY A 343 -33.33 28.93 59.08
CA GLY A 343 -33.33 29.90 58.00
C GLY A 343 -32.10 29.78 57.09
N LYS A 344 -30.90 29.70 57.67
CA LYS A 344 -29.63 29.47 56.94
C LYS A 344 -29.65 28.16 56.14
N LEU A 345 -30.08 27.07 56.77
CA LEU A 345 -30.19 25.75 56.13
C LEU A 345 -31.23 25.76 55.00
N GLN A 346 -32.39 26.39 55.18
CA GLN A 346 -33.39 26.54 54.10
C GLN A 346 -32.88 27.39 52.94
N PHE A 347 -32.06 28.41 53.19
CA PHE A 347 -31.40 29.17 52.13
C PHE A 347 -30.35 28.33 51.38
N GLN A 348 -29.52 27.58 52.11
CA GLN A 348 -28.54 26.66 51.50
C GLN A 348 -29.21 25.56 50.66
N ILE A 349 -30.29 24.95 51.14
CA ILE A 349 -31.07 23.96 50.38
C ILE A 349 -31.62 24.56 49.08
N LYS A 350 -32.13 25.79 49.10
CA LYS A 350 -32.58 26.49 47.89
C LYS A 350 -31.43 26.81 46.92
N LEU A 351 -30.28 27.25 47.44
CA LEU A 351 -29.11 27.55 46.63
C LEU A 351 -28.55 26.30 45.94
N ILE A 352 -28.41 25.20 46.68
CA ILE A 352 -27.99 23.89 46.16
C ILE A 352 -29.02 23.35 45.16
N GLY A 353 -30.33 23.49 45.44
CA GLY A 353 -31.38 23.11 44.51
C GLY A 353 -31.29 23.84 43.16
N ASN A 354 -31.07 25.16 43.18
CA ASN A 354 -30.87 25.96 41.97
C ASN A 354 -29.58 25.54 41.22
N GLN A 355 -28.49 25.27 41.93
CA GLN A 355 -27.24 24.78 41.33
C GLN A 355 -27.43 23.39 40.69
N LEU A 356 -28.16 22.48 41.36
CA LEU A 356 -28.48 21.16 40.82
C LEU A 356 -29.34 21.23 39.55
N GLU A 357 -30.28 22.19 39.46
CA GLU A 357 -31.09 22.37 38.25
C GLU A 357 -30.24 22.91 37.07
N ILE A 358 -29.36 23.88 37.32
CA ILE A 358 -28.39 24.38 36.32
C ILE A 358 -27.46 23.24 35.85
N CYS A 359 -26.94 22.43 36.78
CA CYS A 359 -26.14 21.25 36.44
C CYS A 359 -26.94 20.21 35.65
N ARG A 360 -28.23 20.01 35.95
CA ARG A 360 -29.12 19.09 35.22
C ARG A 360 -29.40 19.60 33.80
N GLU A 361 -29.61 20.90 33.61
CA GLU A 361 -29.75 21.50 32.28
C GLU A 361 -28.47 21.36 31.46
N ASN A 362 -27.31 21.61 32.07
CA ASN A 362 -26.03 21.49 31.37
C ASN A 362 -25.72 20.03 31.04
N LEU A 363 -26.04 19.07 31.92
CA LEU A 363 -25.93 17.65 31.62
C LEU A 363 -26.83 17.24 30.44
N LYS A 364 -28.07 17.76 30.34
CA LYS A 364 -28.94 17.55 29.18
C LYS A 364 -28.36 18.12 27.88
N LYS A 365 -27.71 19.29 27.95
CA LYS A 365 -27.00 19.89 26.80
C LYS A 365 -25.84 18.99 26.36
N GLU A 366 -25.01 18.52 27.28
CA GLU A 366 -23.88 17.63 26.94
C GLU A 366 -24.32 16.23 26.49
N GLN A 367 -25.44 15.70 27.01
CA GLN A 367 -26.07 14.49 26.48
C GLN A 367 -26.47 14.69 25.02
N LYS A 368 -27.17 15.79 24.69
CA LYS A 368 -27.54 16.09 23.30
C LYS A 368 -26.31 16.33 22.42
N ASN A 369 -25.32 17.09 22.86
CA ASN A 369 -24.05 17.28 22.15
C ASN A 369 -23.41 15.91 21.83
N THR A 370 -23.43 14.98 22.78
CA THR A 370 -22.88 13.61 22.61
C THR A 370 -23.70 12.77 21.62
N GLU A 371 -25.01 12.99 21.53
CA GLU A 371 -25.88 12.35 20.51
C GLU A 371 -25.65 12.95 19.12
N ASP A 372 -25.59 14.27 19.01
CA ASP A 372 -25.25 14.99 17.78
C ASP A 372 -23.85 14.56 17.27
N PHE A 373 -22.84 14.44 18.15
CA PHE A 373 -21.51 13.92 17.81
C PHE A 373 -21.51 12.44 17.39
N LYS A 374 -22.37 11.59 17.96
CA LYS A 374 -22.53 10.19 17.51
C LYS A 374 -23.11 10.13 16.10
N LEU A 375 -24.08 10.98 15.78
CA LEU A 375 -24.67 11.07 14.44
C LEU A 375 -23.64 11.54 13.41
N VAL A 376 -22.89 12.61 13.71
CA VAL A 376 -21.81 13.11 12.84
C VAL A 376 -20.70 12.05 12.67
N LYS A 377 -20.35 11.31 13.72
CA LYS A 377 -19.41 10.19 13.61
C LYS A 377 -19.92 9.10 12.65
N ALA A 378 -21.20 8.72 12.74
CA ALA A 378 -21.79 7.70 11.88
C ALA A 378 -21.82 8.15 10.41
N GLN A 379 -22.17 9.41 10.15
CA GLN A 379 -22.12 10.02 8.81
C GLN A 379 -20.69 10.02 8.25
N LEU A 380 -19.69 10.43 9.06
CA LEU A 380 -18.29 10.42 8.64
C LEU A 380 -17.75 9.00 8.37
N THR A 381 -18.21 7.97 9.08
CA THR A 381 -17.86 6.58 8.74
C THR A 381 -18.49 6.13 7.43
N GLU A 382 -19.77 6.47 7.18
CA GLU A 382 -20.46 6.14 5.93
C GLU A 382 -19.85 6.87 4.71
N GLU A 383 -19.43 8.13 4.88
CA GLU A 383 -18.67 8.87 3.86
C GLU A 383 -17.28 8.26 3.62
N LEU A 384 -16.59 7.84 4.68
CA LEU A 384 -15.27 7.22 4.56
C LEU A 384 -15.34 5.87 3.86
N GLU A 385 -16.35 5.04 4.16
CA GLU A 385 -16.63 3.78 3.45
C GLU A 385 -16.84 4.03 1.94
N LYS A 386 -17.74 4.95 1.57
CA LYS A 386 -17.96 5.34 0.16
C LYS A 386 -16.69 5.87 -0.52
N VAL A 387 -15.88 6.66 0.19
CA VAL A 387 -14.59 7.13 -0.33
C VAL A 387 -13.63 5.95 -0.54
N THR A 388 -13.61 4.95 0.34
CA THR A 388 -12.76 3.76 0.14
C THR A 388 -13.20 2.94 -1.07
N GLU A 389 -14.51 2.73 -1.30
CA GLU A 389 -15.04 2.08 -2.51
C GLU A 389 -14.59 2.84 -3.78
N VAL A 390 -14.79 4.16 -3.81
CA VAL A 390 -14.37 5.02 -4.93
C VAL A 390 -12.85 4.99 -5.15
N THR A 391 -12.03 4.88 -4.09
CA THR A 391 -10.58 4.71 -4.26
C THR A 391 -10.19 3.34 -4.82
N GLN A 392 -10.85 2.26 -4.40
CA GLN A 392 -10.62 0.92 -4.96
C GLN A 392 -11.02 0.85 -6.44
N ASP A 393 -12.15 1.44 -6.82
CA ASP A 393 -12.57 1.49 -8.23
C ASP A 393 -11.63 2.37 -9.07
N ARG A 394 -11.20 3.52 -8.54
CA ARG A 394 -10.15 4.33 -9.17
C ARG A 394 -8.85 3.55 -9.36
N GLU A 395 -8.47 2.68 -8.43
CA GLU A 395 -7.29 1.82 -8.55
C GLU A 395 -7.46 0.76 -9.64
N LYS A 396 -8.60 0.04 -9.70
CA LYS A 396 -8.94 -0.88 -10.80
C LYS A 396 -8.92 -0.17 -12.17
N PHE A 397 -9.46 1.05 -12.25
CA PHE A 397 -9.40 1.85 -13.48
C PHE A 397 -7.97 2.30 -13.81
N GLN A 398 -7.15 2.65 -12.82
CA GLN A 398 -5.76 3.04 -13.03
C GLN A 398 -4.89 1.86 -13.49
N GLU A 399 -5.13 0.66 -12.97
CA GLU A 399 -4.55 -0.60 -13.46
C GLU A 399 -4.94 -0.84 -14.92
N LYS A 400 -6.23 -0.74 -15.27
CA LYS A 400 -6.66 -0.96 -16.67
C LYS A 400 -6.13 0.12 -17.62
N VAL A 401 -5.99 1.37 -17.19
CA VAL A 401 -5.32 2.44 -17.95
C VAL A 401 -3.84 2.12 -18.15
N ASN A 402 -3.16 1.54 -17.16
CA ASN A 402 -1.75 1.14 -17.28
C ASN A 402 -1.59 -0.06 -18.22
N GLN A 403 -2.49 -1.04 -18.16
CA GLN A 403 -2.54 -2.16 -19.12
C GLN A 403 -2.77 -1.65 -20.56
N LEU A 404 -3.78 -0.80 -20.78
CA LEU A 404 -4.08 -0.23 -22.11
C LEU A 404 -2.92 0.62 -22.66
N ARG A 405 -2.14 1.28 -21.79
CA ARG A 405 -0.90 1.96 -22.17
C ARG A 405 0.16 0.98 -22.66
N LEU A 406 0.37 -0.13 -21.95
CA LEU A 406 1.34 -1.17 -22.32
C LEU A 406 0.96 -1.82 -23.66
N GLU A 407 -0.32 -2.20 -23.82
CA GLU A 407 -0.89 -2.74 -25.06
C GLU A 407 -0.71 -1.76 -26.24
N ASN A 408 -0.90 -0.45 -26.01
CA ASN A 408 -0.70 0.58 -27.02
C ASN A 408 0.78 0.81 -27.36
N THR A 409 1.71 0.76 -26.39
CA THR A 409 3.15 0.80 -26.68
C THR A 409 3.60 -0.41 -27.48
N GLU A 410 3.14 -1.62 -27.13
CA GLU A 410 3.47 -2.85 -27.86
C GLU A 410 2.93 -2.82 -29.31
N CYS A 411 1.70 -2.34 -29.51
CA CYS A 411 1.15 -2.10 -30.85
C CYS A 411 1.94 -1.03 -31.63
N SER A 412 2.37 0.05 -30.98
CA SER A 412 3.18 1.10 -31.62
C SER A 412 4.57 0.59 -32.01
N GLU A 413 5.18 -0.28 -31.21
CA GLU A 413 6.48 -0.91 -31.51
C GLU A 413 6.35 -1.90 -32.68
N LYS A 414 5.35 -2.79 -32.66
CA LYS A 414 5.05 -3.70 -33.78
C LYS A 414 4.75 -2.95 -35.07
N LEU A 415 4.01 -1.84 -35.01
CA LEU A 415 3.72 -1.02 -36.18
C LEU A 415 4.97 -0.30 -36.70
N ALA A 416 5.85 0.18 -35.81
CA ALA A 416 7.14 0.76 -36.18
C ALA A 416 8.11 -0.30 -36.77
N GLU A 417 8.05 -1.54 -36.31
CA GLU A 417 8.82 -2.66 -36.88
C GLU A 417 8.31 -3.08 -38.25
N SER A 418 6.99 -3.29 -38.39
CA SER A 418 6.36 -3.56 -39.69
C SER A 418 6.59 -2.43 -40.70
N ALA A 419 6.64 -1.17 -40.26
CA ALA A 419 7.01 -0.04 -41.11
C ALA A 419 8.48 -0.09 -41.59
N LYS A 420 9.43 -0.59 -40.77
CA LYS A 420 10.82 -0.84 -41.19
C LYS A 420 10.88 -1.98 -42.20
N GLU A 421 10.17 -3.08 -41.96
CA GLU A 421 10.10 -4.21 -42.90
C GLU A 421 9.48 -3.79 -44.24
N LEU A 422 8.42 -2.97 -44.21
CA LEU A 422 7.82 -2.37 -45.40
C LEU A 422 8.80 -1.45 -46.14
N ALA A 423 9.57 -0.63 -45.42
CA ALA A 423 10.61 0.20 -46.04
C ALA A 423 11.74 -0.64 -46.67
N LEU A 424 12.18 -1.71 -46.01
CA LEU A 424 13.19 -2.65 -46.51
C LEU A 424 12.71 -3.44 -47.73
N THR A 425 11.46 -3.91 -47.72
CA THR A 425 10.86 -4.61 -48.87
C THR A 425 10.62 -3.64 -50.03
N GLN A 426 10.13 -2.42 -49.79
CA GLN A 426 10.06 -1.38 -50.83
C GLN A 426 11.44 -1.03 -51.40
N ALA A 427 12.50 -0.99 -50.59
CA ALA A 427 13.86 -0.76 -51.06
C ALA A 427 14.37 -1.93 -51.94
N LYS A 428 14.10 -3.19 -51.53
CA LYS A 428 14.36 -4.39 -52.34
C LYS A 428 13.61 -4.33 -53.67
N CYS A 429 12.31 -4.04 -53.67
CA CYS A 429 11.50 -3.90 -54.88
C CYS A 429 12.02 -2.78 -55.80
N LYS A 430 12.39 -1.61 -55.26
CA LYS A 430 13.00 -0.51 -56.04
C LYS A 430 14.36 -0.92 -56.63
N SER A 431 15.14 -1.75 -55.94
CA SER A 431 16.40 -2.31 -56.47
C SER A 431 16.15 -3.32 -57.58
N ILE A 432 15.18 -4.23 -57.39
CA ILE A 432 14.76 -5.22 -58.40
C ILE A 432 14.22 -4.51 -59.65
N VAL A 433 13.37 -3.48 -59.51
CA VAL A 433 12.86 -2.69 -60.63
C VAL A 433 14.00 -2.03 -61.40
N LYS A 434 14.95 -1.37 -60.73
CA LYS A 434 16.16 -0.82 -61.39
C LYS A 434 17.01 -1.89 -62.07
N HIS A 435 17.08 -3.10 -61.50
CA HIS A 435 17.78 -4.21 -62.12
C HIS A 435 17.05 -4.72 -63.37
N SER A 436 15.71 -4.87 -63.33
CA SER A 436 14.92 -5.22 -64.51
C SER A 436 14.93 -4.13 -65.59
N GLU A 437 14.91 -2.85 -65.22
CA GLU A 437 15.12 -1.73 -66.16
C GLU A 437 16.52 -1.81 -66.81
N SER A 438 17.55 -2.17 -66.04
CA SER A 438 18.93 -2.32 -66.54
C SER A 438 19.08 -3.56 -67.44
N MET A 439 18.38 -4.65 -67.14
CA MET A 439 18.36 -5.87 -67.95
C MET A 439 17.53 -5.68 -69.23
N GLN A 440 16.38 -5.00 -69.14
CA GLN A 440 15.57 -4.64 -70.30
C GLN A 440 16.38 -3.79 -71.28
N LYS A 441 17.03 -2.70 -70.82
CA LYS A 441 17.89 -1.86 -71.68
C LYS A 441 19.04 -2.63 -72.34
N LYS A 442 19.56 -3.68 -71.69
CA LYS A 442 20.54 -4.59 -72.31
C LYS A 442 19.89 -5.49 -73.37
N GLN A 443 18.69 -6.01 -73.10
CA GLN A 443 17.93 -6.79 -74.07
C GLN A 443 17.52 -5.94 -75.28
N ASP A 444 17.04 -4.71 -75.07
CA ASP A 444 16.69 -3.76 -76.13
C ASP A 444 17.92 -3.45 -77.02
N SER A 445 19.07 -3.16 -76.41
CA SER A 445 20.33 -2.90 -77.14
C SER A 445 20.90 -4.16 -77.83
N LEU A 446 20.64 -5.35 -77.30
CA LEU A 446 20.98 -6.61 -77.98
C LEU A 446 20.03 -6.90 -79.14
N LEU A 447 18.74 -6.55 -79.03
CA LEU A 447 17.78 -6.63 -80.14
C LEU A 447 18.17 -5.65 -81.25
N GLU A 448 18.49 -4.39 -80.92
CA GLU A 448 19.01 -3.41 -81.87
C GLU A 448 20.27 -3.92 -82.59
N ARG A 449 21.19 -4.58 -81.88
CA ARG A 449 22.38 -5.19 -82.54
C ARG A 449 22.05 -6.43 -83.37
N VAL A 450 21.02 -7.20 -83.02
CA VAL A 450 20.52 -8.32 -83.85
C VAL A 450 19.81 -7.80 -85.10
N GLU A 451 19.07 -6.69 -85.01
CA GLU A 451 18.46 -6.00 -86.15
C GLU A 451 19.55 -5.48 -87.09
N GLN A 452 20.56 -4.77 -86.58
CA GLN A 452 21.75 -4.36 -87.36
C GLN A 452 22.47 -5.57 -88.00
N LEU A 453 22.65 -6.68 -87.27
CA LEU A 453 23.23 -7.90 -87.82
C LEU A 453 22.33 -8.53 -88.89
N SER A 454 21.01 -8.37 -88.83
CA SER A 454 20.10 -8.85 -89.87
C SER A 454 20.13 -7.97 -91.13
N GLU A 455 20.33 -6.66 -90.99
CA GLU A 455 20.55 -5.71 -92.09
C GLU A 455 21.93 -5.95 -92.75
N GLU A 456 22.99 -6.13 -91.94
CA GLU A 456 24.32 -6.56 -92.40
C GLU A 456 24.24 -7.90 -93.17
N ASN A 457 23.51 -8.90 -92.65
CA ASN A 457 23.33 -10.17 -93.36
C ASN A 457 22.47 -10.02 -94.62
N SER A 458 21.43 -9.17 -94.64
CA SER A 458 20.63 -8.93 -95.84
C SER A 458 21.48 -8.32 -96.93
N THR A 459 22.19 -7.23 -96.64
CA THR A 459 23.06 -6.57 -97.64
C THR A 459 24.19 -7.48 -98.14
N LEU A 460 24.69 -8.42 -97.32
CA LEU A 460 25.60 -9.47 -97.76
C LEU A 460 24.91 -10.57 -98.60
N HIS A 461 23.63 -10.84 -98.38
CA HIS A 461 22.85 -11.75 -99.22
C HIS A 461 22.50 -11.12 -100.57
N ASP A 462 22.15 -9.84 -100.58
CA ASP A 462 21.92 -9.06 -101.80
C ASP A 462 23.21 -8.99 -102.64
N GLN A 463 24.36 -8.69 -102.03
CA GLN A 463 25.67 -8.76 -102.70
C GLN A 463 26.04 -10.17 -103.19
N LEU A 464 25.62 -11.22 -102.50
CA LEU A 464 25.82 -12.60 -102.97
C LEU A 464 24.87 -12.97 -104.12
N ALA A 465 23.69 -12.35 -104.20
CA ALA A 465 22.79 -12.49 -105.34
C ALA A 465 23.34 -11.73 -106.56
N ASP A 466 23.77 -10.47 -106.39
CA ASP A 466 24.45 -9.69 -107.45
C ASP A 466 25.65 -10.48 -108.02
N LEU A 467 26.48 -11.06 -107.15
CA LEU A 467 27.63 -11.89 -107.54
C LEU A 467 27.25 -13.26 -108.14
N GLN A 468 26.05 -13.78 -107.86
CA GLN A 468 25.55 -15.02 -108.45
C GLN A 468 24.98 -14.75 -109.85
N ASP A 469 24.24 -13.65 -110.04
CA ASP A 469 23.78 -13.17 -111.34
C ASP A 469 24.99 -12.84 -112.25
N ASP A 470 26.04 -12.19 -111.72
CA ASP A 470 27.33 -12.01 -112.41
C ASP A 470 27.95 -13.37 -112.83
N ILE A 471 27.91 -14.39 -111.97
CA ILE A 471 28.43 -15.73 -112.30
C ILE A 471 27.61 -16.37 -113.42
N ASP A 472 26.29 -16.31 -113.34
CA ASP A 472 25.40 -16.95 -114.31
C ASP A 472 25.46 -16.23 -115.67
N GLU A 473 25.56 -14.89 -115.72
CA GLU A 473 25.81 -14.14 -116.96
C GLU A 473 27.20 -14.48 -117.58
N ASN A 474 28.21 -14.73 -116.73
CA ASN A 474 29.53 -15.20 -117.20
C ASN A 474 29.52 -16.68 -117.65
N LEU A 475 28.63 -17.52 -117.11
CA LEU A 475 28.41 -18.88 -117.58
C LEU A 475 27.68 -18.91 -118.93
N GLU A 476 26.67 -18.06 -119.13
CA GLU A 476 26.02 -17.90 -120.45
C GLU A 476 27.04 -17.45 -121.51
N LYS A 477 27.85 -16.42 -121.22
CA LYS A 477 28.96 -15.98 -122.10
C LYS A 477 29.99 -17.09 -122.36
N TYR A 478 30.28 -17.93 -121.38
CA TYR A 478 31.18 -19.07 -121.55
C TYR A 478 30.59 -20.12 -122.50
N ASP A 479 29.31 -20.44 -122.36
CA ASP A 479 28.61 -21.39 -123.23
C ASP A 479 28.40 -20.84 -124.66
N GLU A 480 28.17 -19.53 -124.83
CA GLU A 480 28.20 -18.87 -126.15
C GLU A 480 29.58 -19.03 -126.82
N LEU A 481 30.66 -18.70 -126.13
CA LEU A 481 32.03 -18.87 -126.63
C LEU A 481 32.39 -20.34 -126.88
N LEU A 482 31.83 -21.26 -126.10
CA LEU A 482 32.01 -22.71 -126.29
C LEU A 482 31.24 -23.21 -127.52
N GLN A 483 30.04 -22.69 -127.78
CA GLN A 483 29.29 -22.96 -129.02
C GLN A 483 29.99 -22.36 -130.25
N GLU A 484 30.48 -21.12 -130.18
CA GLU A 484 31.27 -20.51 -131.26
C GLU A 484 32.53 -21.34 -131.55
N LYS A 485 33.26 -21.76 -130.50
CA LYS A 485 34.41 -22.66 -130.63
C LYS A 485 34.03 -23.98 -131.30
N ILE A 486 32.91 -24.62 -130.93
CA ILE A 486 32.46 -25.86 -131.58
C ILE A 486 32.14 -25.62 -133.07
N TYR A 487 31.44 -24.53 -133.39
CA TYR A 487 31.14 -24.14 -134.77
C TYR A 487 32.42 -23.90 -135.58
N LEU A 488 33.40 -23.17 -135.03
CA LEU A 488 34.69 -22.93 -135.68
C LEU A 488 35.53 -24.21 -135.82
N GLN A 489 35.52 -25.12 -134.84
CA GLN A 489 36.18 -26.42 -134.95
C GLN A 489 35.52 -27.33 -136.00
N GLN A 490 34.20 -27.29 -136.15
CA GLN A 490 33.50 -28.00 -137.22
C GLN A 490 33.87 -27.42 -138.58
N ARG A 491 33.83 -26.09 -138.72
CA ARG A 491 34.18 -25.39 -139.97
C ARG A 491 35.65 -25.57 -140.36
N LEU A 492 36.56 -25.73 -139.38
CA LEU A 492 37.95 -26.11 -139.62
C LEU A 492 38.04 -27.52 -140.23
N LYS A 493 37.38 -28.52 -139.63
CA LYS A 493 37.35 -29.89 -140.17
C LYS A 493 36.76 -29.97 -141.58
N ASP A 494 35.73 -29.16 -141.85
CA ASP A 494 35.11 -29.11 -143.18
C ASP A 494 36.10 -28.54 -144.23
N GLU A 495 36.96 -27.59 -143.87
CA GLU A 495 38.05 -27.12 -144.74
C GLU A 495 39.22 -28.12 -144.83
N GLU A 496 39.63 -28.76 -143.72
CA GLU A 496 40.64 -29.84 -143.71
C GLU A 496 40.21 -30.99 -144.65
N SER A 497 38.92 -31.35 -144.64
CA SER A 497 38.36 -32.39 -145.51
C SER A 497 38.39 -31.99 -146.99
N LYS A 498 38.06 -30.74 -147.33
CA LYS A 498 38.20 -30.21 -148.71
C LYS A 498 39.66 -30.18 -149.14
N GLN A 499 40.56 -29.76 -148.26
CA GLN A 499 41.99 -29.67 -148.53
C GLN A 499 42.60 -31.05 -148.78
N GLN A 500 42.17 -32.08 -148.04
CA GLN A 500 42.51 -33.47 -148.30
C GLN A 500 41.96 -33.96 -149.65
N GLN A 501 40.69 -33.68 -149.98
CA GLN A 501 40.11 -34.06 -151.28
C GLN A 501 40.89 -33.43 -152.45
N VAL A 502 41.21 -32.14 -152.37
CA VAL A 502 42.03 -31.44 -153.39
C VAL A 502 43.44 -32.03 -153.50
N MET A 503 44.03 -32.48 -152.38
CA MET A 503 45.31 -33.19 -152.39
C MET A 503 45.22 -34.57 -153.06
N ASP A 504 44.14 -35.32 -152.85
CA ASP A 504 43.94 -36.62 -153.49
C ASP A 504 43.65 -36.49 -154.99
N GLU A 505 42.83 -35.52 -155.39
CA GLU A 505 42.62 -35.15 -156.80
C GLU A 505 43.93 -34.70 -157.48
N LYS A 506 44.76 -33.92 -156.79
CA LYS A 506 46.12 -33.57 -157.26
C LYS A 506 46.98 -34.80 -157.45
N ASN A 507 47.02 -35.70 -156.45
CA ASN A 507 47.84 -36.91 -156.48
C ASN A 507 47.43 -37.86 -157.62
N GLU A 508 46.13 -38.00 -157.90
CA GLU A 508 45.64 -38.82 -159.02
C GLU A 508 46.00 -38.18 -160.38
N ASN A 509 45.87 -36.86 -160.52
CA ASN A 509 46.33 -36.15 -161.71
C ASN A 509 47.85 -36.30 -161.94
N GLU A 510 48.68 -36.34 -160.90
CA GLU A 510 50.12 -36.59 -161.01
C GLU A 510 50.44 -38.04 -161.44
N LYS A 511 49.66 -39.04 -160.99
CA LYS A 511 49.75 -40.43 -161.50
C LYS A 511 49.39 -40.51 -162.99
N LEU A 512 48.30 -39.85 -163.40
CA LEU A 512 47.87 -39.82 -164.80
C LEU A 512 48.90 -39.11 -165.70
N LEU A 513 49.45 -37.97 -165.26
CA LEU A 513 50.52 -37.26 -165.96
C LEU A 513 51.79 -38.10 -166.11
N THR A 514 52.18 -38.87 -165.08
CA THR A 514 53.36 -39.74 -165.16
C THR A 514 53.13 -40.97 -166.05
N ALA A 515 51.92 -41.56 -166.04
CA ALA A 515 51.54 -42.63 -166.97
C ALA A 515 51.48 -42.16 -168.44
N VAL A 516 51.00 -40.95 -168.71
CA VAL A 516 51.04 -40.37 -170.07
C VAL A 516 52.47 -40.10 -170.52
N ARG A 517 53.32 -39.55 -169.64
CA ARG A 517 54.76 -39.31 -169.94
C ARG A 517 55.50 -40.60 -170.28
N SER A 518 55.32 -41.68 -169.52
CA SER A 518 55.98 -42.96 -169.81
C SER A 518 55.51 -43.58 -171.13
N LYS A 519 54.23 -43.44 -171.49
CA LYS A 519 53.70 -43.89 -172.78
C LYS A 519 54.25 -43.08 -173.97
N VAL A 520 54.42 -41.76 -173.81
CA VAL A 520 55.10 -40.91 -174.80
C VAL A 520 56.57 -41.29 -174.96
N GLU A 521 57.28 -41.57 -173.86
CA GLU A 521 58.65 -42.07 -173.94
C GLU A 521 58.75 -43.43 -174.65
N GLU A 522 57.84 -44.36 -174.38
CA GLU A 522 57.81 -45.69 -175.01
C GLU A 522 57.66 -45.57 -176.54
N ILE A 523 56.66 -44.81 -177.00
CA ILE A 523 56.44 -44.54 -178.44
C ILE A 523 57.67 -43.84 -179.06
N SER A 524 58.32 -42.91 -178.34
CA SER A 524 59.54 -42.25 -178.84
C SER A 524 60.74 -43.20 -178.99
N LYS A 525 60.79 -44.29 -178.19
CA LYS A 525 61.84 -45.32 -178.26
C LYS A 525 61.58 -46.31 -179.39
N GLU A 526 60.31 -46.63 -179.69
CA GLU A 526 59.95 -47.44 -180.85
C GLU A 526 60.23 -46.71 -182.18
N LEU A 527 59.86 -45.43 -182.27
CA LEU A 527 60.07 -44.59 -183.46
C LEU A 527 61.55 -44.51 -183.88
N LYS A 528 62.48 -44.42 -182.92
CA LYS A 528 63.92 -44.44 -183.21
C LYS A 528 64.41 -45.77 -183.76
N LYS A 529 63.93 -46.89 -183.20
CA LYS A 529 64.33 -48.24 -183.62
C LYS A 529 63.92 -48.57 -185.05
N THR A 530 62.76 -48.11 -185.51
CA THR A 530 62.37 -48.25 -186.93
C THR A 530 63.25 -47.38 -187.84
N GLN A 531 63.49 -46.13 -187.45
CA GLN A 531 64.29 -45.18 -188.23
C GLN A 531 65.76 -45.62 -188.40
N GLU A 532 66.37 -46.18 -187.34
CA GLU A 532 67.72 -46.79 -187.38
C GLU A 532 67.76 -48.02 -188.30
N ARG A 533 66.71 -48.86 -188.27
CA ARG A 533 66.60 -50.09 -189.08
C ARG A 533 66.47 -49.79 -190.58
N GLU A 534 65.71 -48.76 -190.97
CA GLU A 534 65.65 -48.31 -192.37
C GLU A 534 66.98 -47.74 -192.84
N THR A 535 67.66 -46.94 -191.98
CA THR A 535 68.95 -46.31 -192.33
C THR A 535 70.04 -47.36 -192.61
N LEU A 536 70.11 -48.42 -191.80
CA LEU A 536 71.09 -49.50 -191.97
C LEU A 536 70.89 -50.32 -193.25
N LEU A 537 69.66 -50.48 -193.73
CA LEU A 537 69.35 -51.24 -194.95
C LEU A 537 69.80 -50.54 -196.26
N VAL A 538 70.19 -49.26 -196.20
CA VAL A 538 70.46 -48.44 -197.39
C VAL A 538 71.96 -48.12 -197.57
N GLN A 539 72.76 -48.14 -196.50
CA GLN A 539 74.14 -47.59 -196.54
C GLN A 539 75.23 -48.55 -197.04
N TYR A 540 75.00 -49.87 -197.11
CA TYR A 540 76.06 -50.85 -197.45
C TYR A 540 75.63 -51.90 -198.49
N PRO A 541 75.65 -51.59 -199.81
CA PRO A 541 75.32 -52.56 -200.86
C PRO A 541 76.47 -53.52 -201.22
N ASP A 542 77.73 -53.05 -201.19
CA ASP A 542 78.89 -53.77 -201.75
C ASP A 542 79.75 -54.49 -200.68
N LEU A 543 79.12 -55.06 -199.64
CA LEU A 543 79.78 -55.96 -198.68
C LEU A 543 79.59 -57.43 -199.11
N ASN A 544 80.68 -58.03 -199.62
CA ASN A 544 80.83 -59.47 -199.93
C ASN A 544 80.23 -60.38 -198.84
N GLY A 545 79.60 -61.53 -199.10
CA GLY A 545 79.54 -62.42 -200.28
C GLY A 545 79.69 -63.89 -199.80
N PRO A 546 79.51 -64.97 -200.62
CA PRO A 546 79.07 -65.08 -202.02
C PRO A 546 77.52 -65.26 -202.10
N VAL A 547 76.82 -65.42 -203.23
CA VAL A 547 77.05 -66.09 -204.54
C VAL A 547 77.12 -67.62 -204.47
N LEU A 548 76.01 -68.27 -204.11
CA LEU A 548 75.36 -69.35 -204.88
C LEU A 548 74.17 -69.93 -204.10
N ASP A 549 73.01 -69.97 -204.75
CA ASP A 549 71.98 -70.98 -204.54
C ASP A 549 71.42 -71.33 -205.94
N ASP A 550 71.25 -72.60 -206.23
CA ASP A 550 71.10 -73.09 -207.61
C ASP A 550 69.63 -73.15 -208.04
N ASN A 551 69.36 -72.70 -209.27
CA ASN A 551 68.08 -72.76 -209.99
C ASN A 551 67.00 -71.72 -209.59
N LEU A 552 67.20 -70.47 -210.03
CA LEU A 552 66.04 -69.64 -210.43
C LEU A 552 66.08 -69.16 -211.90
N TYR A 553 66.88 -69.83 -212.73
CA TYR A 553 66.77 -69.87 -214.19
C TYR A 553 67.23 -71.24 -214.72
N SER A 554 66.35 -72.20 -215.02
CA SER A 554 65.28 -72.26 -216.05
C SER A 554 65.76 -72.56 -217.48
N GLY A 555 67.07 -72.58 -217.76
CA GLY A 555 67.64 -73.15 -218.99
C GLY A 555 67.19 -72.50 -220.30
N HIS A 556 66.70 -71.26 -220.27
CA HIS A 556 66.12 -70.56 -221.42
C HIS A 556 66.61 -69.12 -221.47
N LEU A 557 67.90 -68.97 -221.80
CA LEU A 557 68.75 -67.77 -221.84
C LEU A 557 68.03 -66.41 -222.03
N GLU A 558 67.06 -66.33 -222.94
CA GLU A 558 66.25 -65.14 -223.22
C GLU A 558 65.45 -64.65 -222.01
N LYS A 559 64.87 -65.58 -221.23
CA LYS A 559 64.21 -65.26 -219.96
C LYS A 559 65.23 -64.95 -218.87
N ASP A 560 66.35 -65.67 -218.83
CA ASP A 560 67.44 -65.53 -217.86
C ASP A 560 67.99 -64.09 -217.90
N MET A 561 68.31 -63.61 -219.10
CA MET A 561 68.69 -62.23 -219.38
C MET A 561 67.61 -61.21 -219.01
N ALA A 562 66.32 -61.56 -219.02
CA ALA A 562 65.23 -60.61 -218.77
C ALA A 562 65.08 -60.19 -217.29
N LEU A 563 65.27 -61.09 -216.32
CA LEU A 563 65.38 -60.66 -214.91
C LEU A 563 66.74 -60.05 -214.60
N GLN A 564 67.82 -60.50 -215.26
CA GLN A 564 69.11 -59.84 -215.12
C GLN A 564 69.05 -58.38 -215.63
N LEU A 565 68.31 -58.12 -216.72
CA LEU A 565 67.96 -56.79 -217.18
C LEU A 565 67.09 -56.03 -216.19
N LYS A 566 66.04 -56.63 -215.59
CA LYS A 566 65.25 -55.95 -214.53
C LYS A 566 66.11 -55.56 -213.33
N SER A 567 67.02 -56.43 -212.88
CA SER A 567 67.95 -56.15 -211.79
C SER A 567 68.91 -55.01 -212.16
N ASN A 568 69.44 -55.01 -213.39
CA ASN A 568 70.28 -53.94 -213.90
C ASN A 568 69.54 -52.61 -214.07
N ILE A 569 68.25 -52.61 -214.48
CA ILE A 569 67.41 -51.41 -214.57
C ILE A 569 67.21 -50.78 -213.18
N VAL A 570 66.89 -51.59 -212.16
CA VAL A 570 66.78 -51.12 -210.77
C VAL A 570 68.14 -50.61 -210.25
N ARG A 571 69.25 -51.27 -210.61
CA ARG A 571 70.61 -50.78 -210.28
C ARG A 571 70.91 -49.44 -210.96
N ILE A 572 70.43 -49.21 -212.18
CA ILE A 572 70.57 -47.93 -212.90
C ILE A 572 69.75 -46.83 -212.20
N GLU A 573 68.48 -47.03 -211.86
CA GLU A 573 67.69 -46.01 -211.12
C GLU A 573 68.33 -45.62 -209.78
N LEU A 574 68.91 -46.59 -209.06
CA LEU A 574 69.59 -46.34 -207.79
C LEU A 574 70.92 -45.59 -207.99
N LEU A 575 71.69 -45.95 -209.01
CA LEU A 575 72.89 -45.23 -209.43
C LEU A 575 72.56 -43.83 -209.98
N GLU A 576 71.39 -43.61 -210.59
CA GLU A 576 70.95 -42.30 -211.05
C GLU A 576 70.54 -41.41 -209.89
N LYS A 577 69.85 -41.94 -208.86
CA LYS A 577 69.64 -41.21 -207.59
C LYS A 577 70.96 -40.87 -206.89
N GLN A 578 71.91 -41.81 -206.84
CA GLN A 578 73.23 -41.55 -206.25
C GLN A 578 74.04 -40.55 -207.08
N ASN A 579 74.00 -40.61 -208.42
CA ASN A 579 74.62 -39.63 -209.30
C ASN A 579 73.94 -38.25 -209.23
N LEU A 580 72.63 -38.18 -208.99
CA LEU A 580 71.91 -36.92 -208.75
C LEU A 580 72.35 -36.30 -207.41
N VAL A 581 72.49 -37.10 -206.35
CA VAL A 581 73.03 -36.62 -205.07
C VAL A 581 74.50 -36.22 -205.22
N LEU A 582 75.32 -36.99 -205.93
CA LEU A 582 76.72 -36.64 -206.22
C LEU A 582 76.85 -35.40 -207.10
N ARG A 583 75.92 -35.14 -208.03
CA ARG A 583 75.83 -33.86 -208.75
C ARG A 583 75.47 -32.73 -207.80
N ASN A 584 74.49 -32.91 -206.91
CA ASN A 584 74.12 -31.92 -205.89
C ASN A 584 75.21 -31.69 -204.81
N THR A 585 76.18 -32.59 -204.61
CA THR A 585 77.39 -32.32 -203.82
C THR A 585 78.57 -31.82 -204.65
N LEU A 586 78.66 -32.13 -205.95
CA LEU A 586 79.64 -31.51 -206.85
C LEU A 586 79.29 -30.04 -207.16
N GLU A 587 78.00 -29.68 -207.26
CA GLU A 587 77.49 -28.30 -207.23
C GLU A 587 77.72 -27.60 -205.88
N LYS A 588 78.16 -28.34 -204.84
CA LYS A 588 78.61 -27.79 -203.54
C LYS A 588 80.12 -27.91 -203.32
N ILE A 589 80.87 -28.35 -204.34
CA ILE A 589 82.33 -28.58 -204.29
C ILE A 589 83.07 -27.87 -205.45
N CYS A 590 82.38 -27.51 -206.53
CA CYS A 590 82.87 -26.66 -207.61
C CYS A 590 82.03 -25.38 -207.73
N ILE A 591 82.69 -24.22 -207.64
CA ILE A 591 82.10 -22.86 -207.46
C ILE A 591 81.51 -22.73 -206.03
N ASP A 592 82.07 -21.96 -205.10
CA ASP A 592 83.15 -20.95 -205.14
C ASP A 592 84.19 -21.15 -203.99
N PRO A 593 85.39 -20.53 -204.03
CA PRO A 593 86.62 -21.30 -203.77
C PRO A 593 87.49 -20.88 -202.57
N ILE A 594 88.17 -21.91 -202.02
CA ILE A 594 89.58 -21.92 -201.57
C ILE A 594 90.03 -20.89 -200.50
N ILE A 595 90.16 -21.38 -199.26
CA ILE A 595 91.23 -21.18 -198.23
C ILE A 595 90.64 -21.79 -196.94
N LEU A 596 91.12 -22.90 -196.35
CA LEU A 596 92.33 -23.70 -196.51
C LEU A 596 93.64 -22.95 -196.19
N GLN A 597 94.23 -23.34 -195.04
CA GLN A 597 95.65 -23.20 -194.69
C GLN A 597 96.18 -21.78 -194.39
N ASN A 598 96.19 -21.42 -193.10
CA ASN A 598 97.48 -21.19 -192.42
C ASN A 598 97.39 -21.18 -190.88
N VAL A 599 98.55 -21.35 -190.24
CA VAL A 599 98.71 -21.50 -188.79
C VAL A 599 99.17 -20.20 -188.13
N ALA A 600 98.53 -19.87 -187.01
CA ALA A 600 98.96 -18.96 -185.94
C ALA A 600 99.46 -17.55 -186.30
N LYS A 601 98.73 -16.54 -185.81
CA LYS A 601 99.21 -15.63 -184.74
C LYS A 601 98.10 -14.69 -184.25
N LEU A 602 98.09 -14.48 -182.93
CA LEU A 602 97.55 -13.30 -182.22
C LEU A 602 96.05 -12.95 -182.45
N GLN A 603 95.19 -12.83 -181.44
CA GLN A 603 95.36 -13.01 -179.99
C GLN A 603 94.35 -14.05 -179.48
N PRO A 604 94.58 -14.64 -178.30
CA PRO A 604 93.63 -15.59 -177.76
C PRO A 604 92.36 -14.84 -177.30
N ILE A 605 91.18 -15.45 -177.49
CA ILE A 605 90.15 -15.40 -176.45
C ILE A 605 90.67 -16.36 -175.38
N PRO A 606 91.37 -15.89 -174.35
CA PRO A 606 92.16 -16.76 -173.52
C PRO A 606 91.27 -17.33 -172.43
N LEU A 607 91.70 -18.46 -171.86
CA LEU A 607 91.25 -18.87 -170.51
C LEU A 607 91.68 -17.86 -169.41
N TRP A 608 92.25 -16.71 -169.82
CA TRP A 608 92.86 -15.63 -169.04
C TRP A 608 92.64 -14.23 -169.68
N ASN A 609 91.54 -13.98 -170.39
CA ASN A 609 90.92 -12.64 -170.51
C ASN A 609 89.38 -12.81 -170.62
N ILE A 610 88.61 -12.86 -169.53
CA ILE A 610 89.00 -12.69 -168.12
C ILE A 610 89.52 -11.27 -167.78
N GLU A 611 88.96 -10.27 -168.45
CA GLU A 611 88.85 -8.84 -168.06
C GLU A 611 87.88 -8.17 -169.06
N LYS A 612 86.57 -8.39 -168.97
CA LYS A 612 85.78 -8.67 -167.75
C LYS A 612 85.57 -10.17 -167.48
N PHE A 613 86.07 -10.60 -166.31
CA PHE A 613 85.68 -11.80 -165.58
C PHE A 613 84.13 -11.97 -165.54
N ALA A 614 83.55 -13.17 -165.58
CA ALA A 614 83.74 -14.32 -164.68
C ALA A 614 83.42 -14.01 -163.21
N SER A 615 82.74 -14.96 -162.55
CA SER A 615 82.64 -15.14 -161.08
C SER A 615 82.88 -13.91 -160.19
N ASN A 616 81.83 -13.12 -159.95
CA ASN A 616 81.30 -13.02 -158.59
C ASN A 616 79.87 -12.44 -158.57
N GLY A 617 78.94 -13.26 -158.08
CA GLY A 617 77.58 -12.92 -157.72
C GLY A 617 77.20 -13.45 -156.34
N GLU A 618 78.21 -13.80 -155.51
CA GLU A 618 78.04 -13.83 -154.07
C GLU A 618 78.01 -12.39 -153.52
N GLY A 619 77.22 -12.20 -152.46
CA GLY A 619 76.80 -10.90 -151.95
C GLY A 619 75.43 -11.08 -151.28
N SER A 620 75.29 -11.91 -150.24
CA SER A 620 76.08 -11.98 -148.99
C SER A 620 75.89 -10.75 -148.11
N TYR A 621 75.77 -10.99 -146.79
CA TYR A 621 75.34 -10.06 -145.73
C TYR A 621 73.87 -9.59 -145.85
N HIS A 622 73.01 -9.63 -144.83
CA HIS A 622 73.09 -10.12 -143.42
C HIS A 622 72.10 -11.29 -143.22
N LYS A 623 72.15 -12.15 -142.19
CA LYS A 623 72.85 -12.22 -140.89
C LYS A 623 72.46 -11.20 -139.80
N GLN A 624 71.16 -11.17 -139.48
CA GLN A 624 70.61 -10.86 -138.16
C GLN A 624 69.44 -11.87 -137.95
N THR A 625 69.27 -12.66 -136.88
CA THR A 625 69.43 -12.43 -135.42
C THR A 625 68.53 -11.28 -134.96
N ILE A 626 67.60 -11.37 -134.00
CA ILE A 626 67.41 -12.17 -132.77
C ILE A 626 65.88 -12.44 -132.66
N GLY A 627 65.30 -13.46 -132.01
CA GLY A 627 65.76 -14.59 -131.20
C GLY A 627 64.51 -15.39 -130.74
N GLY A 628 64.60 -16.44 -129.91
CA GLY A 628 65.80 -16.95 -129.24
C GLY A 628 65.74 -17.03 -127.71
N GLN A 629 64.56 -17.16 -127.09
CA GLN A 629 64.34 -17.49 -125.66
C GLN A 629 62.94 -18.13 -125.54
N SER A 630 62.71 -19.34 -125.04
CA SER A 630 63.50 -20.32 -124.25
C SER A 630 63.56 -20.07 -122.74
N ILE A 631 62.81 -20.92 -122.01
CA ILE A 631 63.22 -21.67 -120.80
C ILE A 631 63.27 -20.97 -119.42
N THR A 632 62.42 -21.53 -118.52
CA THR A 632 62.47 -21.67 -117.04
C THR A 632 62.37 -20.47 -116.07
N HIS A 633 62.05 -20.86 -114.83
CA HIS A 633 62.18 -20.15 -113.54
C HIS A 633 61.09 -19.11 -113.21
N THR A 634 60.77 -18.85 -111.92
CA THR A 634 61.47 -19.25 -110.68
C THR A 634 60.51 -19.61 -109.52
N GLN A 635 60.97 -20.44 -108.58
CA GLN A 635 60.45 -20.47 -107.21
C GLN A 635 61.02 -19.29 -106.41
N HIS A 636 60.25 -18.67 -105.50
CA HIS A 636 60.73 -18.07 -104.24
C HIS A 636 59.49 -17.86 -103.32
N ASN A 637 59.46 -18.33 -102.06
CA ASN A 637 60.11 -17.82 -100.84
C ASN A 637 59.35 -16.63 -100.21
N GLN A 638 59.26 -16.45 -98.88
CA GLN A 638 59.82 -17.22 -97.73
C GLN A 638 59.15 -16.77 -96.40
N GLN A 639 59.04 -17.69 -95.41
CA GLN A 639 59.27 -17.46 -93.95
C GLN A 639 58.45 -16.36 -93.21
N GLN A 640 58.44 -16.17 -91.89
CA GLN A 640 58.57 -17.02 -90.67
C GLN A 640 57.98 -16.20 -89.50
N TYR A 641 57.44 -16.84 -88.44
CA TYR A 641 58.08 -16.91 -87.12
C TYR A 641 57.31 -17.85 -86.17
N ILE A 642 57.71 -17.96 -84.89
CA ILE A 642 57.76 -19.27 -84.22
C ILE A 642 57.71 -19.21 -82.68
N GLN A 643 57.07 -20.21 -82.04
CA GLN A 643 57.29 -20.71 -80.65
C GLN A 643 56.88 -19.82 -79.45
N GLN A 644 56.84 -20.23 -78.17
CA GLN A 644 57.16 -21.46 -77.37
C GLN A 644 56.13 -21.49 -76.17
N SER A 645 55.66 -22.58 -75.50
CA SER A 645 56.28 -23.69 -74.75
C SER A 645 57.07 -23.29 -73.46
N ARG A 646 57.12 -24.00 -72.31
CA ARG A 646 56.33 -25.10 -71.67
C ARG A 646 56.92 -25.42 -70.25
N GLU A 647 56.12 -25.80 -69.23
CA GLU A 647 56.55 -26.58 -68.01
C GLU A 647 57.62 -25.94 -67.03
N LYS A 648 57.99 -26.45 -65.82
CA LYS A 648 57.32 -27.10 -64.65
C LYS A 648 58.23 -27.06 -63.37
N TYR A 649 57.64 -27.05 -62.17
CA TYR A 649 58.12 -27.58 -60.85
C TYR A 649 59.36 -27.04 -60.05
N SER A 650 59.04 -26.49 -58.86
CA SER A 650 59.49 -26.90 -57.49
C SER A 650 60.64 -26.22 -56.69
N HIS A 651 60.37 -26.06 -55.38
CA HIS A 651 61.23 -25.81 -54.19
C HIS A 651 62.01 -24.45 -54.09
N MET A 652 62.28 -23.87 -52.90
CA MET A 652 62.14 -24.37 -51.51
C MET A 652 61.96 -23.26 -50.42
N ILE A 653 61.02 -23.49 -49.49
CA ILE A 653 61.06 -23.21 -48.01
C ILE A 653 61.13 -21.77 -47.41
N ASN A 654 60.12 -21.48 -46.56
CA ASN A 654 60.00 -20.64 -45.34
C ASN A 654 60.29 -19.11 -45.31
N LYS A 655 59.21 -18.33 -45.17
CA LYS A 655 58.70 -17.74 -43.88
C LYS A 655 57.18 -17.44 -44.03
N GLU A 656 56.27 -17.64 -43.06
CA GLU A 656 56.12 -17.06 -41.70
C GLU A 656 55.84 -15.54 -41.73
N GLU A 657 54.71 -14.98 -41.26
CA GLU A 657 53.47 -15.50 -40.62
C GLU A 657 52.26 -14.59 -40.99
N ASP A 658 51.02 -15.12 -41.07
CA ASP A 658 49.76 -14.40 -40.71
C ASP A 658 48.46 -15.23 -40.84
N GLU A 659 48.45 -16.31 -41.65
CA GLU A 659 47.21 -17.06 -41.96
C GLU A 659 46.77 -18.06 -40.87
N ARG A 660 46.38 -17.58 -39.68
CA ARG A 660 45.85 -18.46 -38.60
C ARG A 660 44.63 -17.97 -37.82
N ALA A 661 43.91 -16.97 -38.32
CA ALA A 661 42.78 -16.35 -37.63
C ALA A 661 41.38 -16.54 -38.26
N MET A 662 41.27 -16.96 -39.54
CA MET A 662 40.02 -16.75 -40.33
C MET A 662 39.43 -17.98 -41.03
N ALA A 663 39.75 -19.22 -40.60
CA ALA A 663 39.33 -20.45 -41.31
C ALA A 663 38.82 -21.60 -40.40
N LYS A 664 38.00 -21.30 -39.38
CA LYS A 664 37.38 -22.35 -38.53
C LYS A 664 36.04 -21.97 -37.88
N ALA A 665 35.12 -21.38 -38.65
CA ALA A 665 33.84 -20.88 -38.10
C ALA A 665 32.59 -21.04 -38.99
N LEU A 666 32.68 -21.59 -40.21
CA LEU A 666 31.52 -21.78 -41.09
C LEU A 666 31.60 -23.08 -41.90
N TYR A 667 30.42 -23.67 -42.11
CA TYR A 667 30.08 -24.71 -43.11
C TYR A 667 30.69 -26.11 -42.98
N GLU A 668 30.11 -26.90 -42.08
CA GLU A 668 29.54 -28.20 -42.50
C GLU A 668 28.02 -28.15 -42.26
N ILE A 669 27.22 -28.53 -43.28
CA ILE A 669 25.75 -28.63 -43.24
C ILE A 669 25.35 -29.89 -44.02
N GLY A 670 24.51 -30.74 -43.39
CA GLY A 670 23.89 -31.95 -43.98
C GLY A 670 23.47 -32.90 -42.85
N MET A 671 22.17 -33.18 -42.59
CA MET A 671 21.21 -33.96 -43.39
C MET A 671 21.62 -35.45 -43.49
N SER A 672 20.79 -36.46 -43.18
CA SER A 672 19.41 -36.51 -42.64
C SER A 672 19.11 -37.90 -42.04
N ASP A 673 17.85 -38.13 -41.58
CA ASP A 673 17.13 -39.43 -41.51
C ASP A 673 17.47 -40.46 -40.39
N HIS A 674 16.56 -41.35 -39.95
CA HIS A 674 15.10 -41.25 -39.67
C HIS A 674 14.61 -42.46 -38.82
N TYR A 675 13.40 -42.37 -38.24
CA TYR A 675 12.50 -43.44 -37.72
C TYR A 675 12.75 -44.21 -36.39
N ASN A 676 11.73 -44.10 -35.50
CA ASN A 676 11.02 -45.18 -34.75
C ASN A 676 11.75 -45.99 -33.63
N LEU A 677 11.08 -46.57 -32.61
CA LEU A 677 9.63 -46.78 -32.35
C LEU A 677 9.28 -46.74 -30.82
N MET A 678 7.98 -46.71 -30.51
CA MET A 678 7.32 -46.60 -29.19
C MET A 678 7.62 -47.73 -28.18
N SER A 679 7.61 -47.43 -26.87
CA SER A 679 6.56 -47.88 -25.90
C SER A 679 6.79 -47.52 -24.42
N LYS A 680 5.69 -47.45 -23.63
CA LYS A 680 5.62 -47.44 -22.14
C LYS A 680 5.12 -48.85 -21.66
N PRO A 681 4.70 -49.13 -20.39
CA PRO A 681 4.73 -48.40 -19.10
C PRO A 681 5.12 -49.28 -17.86
N THR A 682 4.84 -48.78 -16.63
CA THR A 682 4.74 -49.48 -15.32
C THR A 682 6.04 -49.72 -14.51
N GLY A 683 6.02 -49.75 -13.16
CA GLY A 683 5.00 -49.22 -12.24
C GLY A 683 5.01 -49.71 -10.76
N LYS A 684 4.89 -48.74 -9.82
CA LYS A 684 4.35 -48.82 -8.43
C LYS A 684 5.13 -49.55 -7.29
N ASN A 685 5.05 -48.92 -6.09
CA ASN A 685 4.97 -49.51 -4.72
C ASN A 685 6.24 -50.22 -4.16
N LYS A 686 6.72 -50.02 -2.91
CA LYS A 686 6.12 -49.78 -1.57
C LYS A 686 7.13 -49.04 -0.63
N GLN A 687 6.75 -48.22 0.36
CA GLN A 687 6.41 -48.53 1.79
C GLN A 687 7.44 -49.39 2.57
N ALA A 688 7.73 -49.19 3.86
CA ALA A 688 7.50 -48.09 4.83
C ALA A 688 8.17 -48.42 6.21
N ALA A 689 8.15 -47.46 7.16
CA ALA A 689 8.27 -47.64 8.64
C ALA A 689 9.64 -48.08 9.24
N ALA A 690 9.95 -47.89 10.53
CA ALA A 690 9.55 -46.87 11.55
C ALA A 690 10.35 -47.02 12.87
N ARG A 691 10.45 -45.93 13.68
CA ARG A 691 10.68 -45.89 15.16
C ARG A 691 12.03 -46.47 15.70
N CYS A 692 12.54 -46.15 16.91
CA CYS A 692 12.06 -45.32 18.03
C CYS A 692 13.22 -44.78 18.92
N GLN A 693 12.92 -43.78 19.77
CA GLN A 693 13.44 -43.55 21.16
C GLN A 693 14.93 -43.17 21.47
N SER A 694 15.07 -42.05 22.22
CA SER A 694 15.92 -41.76 23.43
C SER A 694 17.39 -42.25 23.56
N SER A 695 18.32 -41.55 24.25
CA SER A 695 18.26 -40.35 25.13
C SER A 695 19.65 -39.73 25.40
N ASP A 696 19.65 -38.44 25.77
CA ASP A 696 20.57 -37.71 26.67
C ASP A 696 22.09 -37.51 26.43
N ALA A 697 22.46 -36.25 26.70
CA ALA A 697 23.70 -35.76 27.35
C ALA A 697 25.05 -35.61 26.59
N ASN A 698 25.45 -34.32 26.48
CA ASN A 698 26.79 -33.77 26.81
C ASN A 698 28.03 -34.06 25.93
N ARG A 699 28.49 -33.03 25.18
CA ARG A 699 29.56 -32.06 25.61
C ARG A 699 30.56 -31.62 24.51
N SER A 700 30.91 -30.31 24.55
CA SER A 700 32.17 -29.66 24.12
C SER A 700 32.39 -29.10 22.69
N GLN A 701 32.85 -27.83 22.68
CA GLN A 701 33.58 -27.06 21.64
C GLN A 701 32.78 -26.65 20.37
N GLN A 702 32.87 -25.44 19.81
CA GLN A 702 33.72 -24.23 20.02
C GLN A 702 32.80 -22.98 20.19
N SER A 703 33.02 -21.97 21.05
CA SER A 703 33.99 -20.83 20.99
C SER A 703 33.94 -20.03 19.66
N GLN A 704 33.86 -18.69 19.57
CA GLN A 704 34.09 -17.52 20.48
C GLN A 704 32.95 -16.47 20.26
N GLN A 705 32.41 -15.69 21.21
CA GLN A 705 32.88 -14.70 22.21
C GLN A 705 33.06 -13.22 21.75
N LEU A 706 32.32 -12.32 22.45
CA LEU A 706 32.38 -10.84 22.55
C LEU A 706 33.12 -10.45 23.88
N PRO A 707 33.17 -9.19 24.40
CA PRO A 707 32.82 -7.85 23.88
C PRO A 707 34.11 -6.95 23.85
N PRO A 708 34.44 -5.90 24.66
CA PRO A 708 33.75 -4.98 25.60
C PRO A 708 33.82 -3.48 25.14
N THR A 709 34.02 -2.52 26.06
CA THR A 709 33.96 -1.04 25.90
C THR A 709 35.05 -0.29 26.72
N THR A 710 35.39 0.97 26.37
CA THR A 710 35.27 2.20 27.23
C THR A 710 36.27 3.36 26.95
N THR A 711 35.86 4.58 27.35
CA THR A 711 36.62 5.79 27.78
C THR A 711 36.94 6.96 26.80
N ARG A 712 36.66 8.17 27.34
CA ARG A 712 37.37 9.47 27.26
C ARG A 712 37.69 10.19 25.93
N SER A 713 36.87 11.22 25.68
CA SER A 713 37.24 12.66 25.62
C SER A 713 38.30 13.21 24.64
N SER A 714 37.92 14.36 24.04
CA SER A 714 38.77 15.49 23.58
C SER A 714 39.26 15.54 22.12
N GLY A 715 38.71 16.49 21.37
CA GLY A 715 39.52 17.47 20.64
C GLY A 715 39.82 17.23 19.15
N SER A 716 39.00 17.79 18.26
CA SER A 716 39.41 18.13 16.88
C SER A 716 38.68 19.36 16.31
N ILE A 717 38.91 20.53 16.92
CA ILE A 717 38.54 21.83 16.32
C ILE A 717 39.49 22.11 15.12
N GLN A 718 39.26 21.47 13.97
CA GLN A 718 40.07 21.75 12.77
C GLN A 718 39.37 21.60 11.41
N THR A 719 38.26 20.85 11.29
CA THR A 719 37.61 20.60 9.99
C THR A 719 36.80 21.78 9.43
N TYR A 720 36.40 22.75 10.27
CA TYR A 720 35.55 23.89 9.84
C TYR A 720 36.32 25.13 9.33
N LYS A 721 37.66 25.06 9.23
CA LYS A 721 38.51 26.19 8.78
C LYS A 721 39.07 26.08 7.36
N VAL A 722 38.81 24.98 6.64
CA VAL A 722 39.48 24.69 5.34
C VAL A 722 38.58 24.89 4.12
N LEU A 723 37.25 24.91 4.26
CA LEU A 723 36.29 25.00 3.13
C LEU A 723 35.50 26.33 3.07
N LYS A 724 36.16 27.46 3.39
CA LYS A 724 35.58 28.81 3.16
C LYS A 724 36.61 29.89 2.80
N GLN A 725 37.62 29.56 2.00
CA GLN A 725 38.51 30.54 1.36
C GLN A 725 39.00 30.02 0.01
N LEU A 726 39.02 30.91 -1.00
CA LEU A 726 39.34 30.65 -2.43
C LEU A 726 38.34 29.72 -3.14
N GLY A 727 37.95 29.94 -4.40
CA GLY A 727 38.17 31.07 -5.31
C GLY A 727 37.46 30.78 -6.66
N LYS A 728 36.88 31.79 -7.32
CA LYS A 728 36.08 31.59 -8.57
C LYS A 728 36.93 31.71 -9.85
N MET A 729 36.32 31.35 -10.98
CA MET A 729 36.93 31.15 -12.31
C MET A 729 37.54 32.41 -12.97
N HIS A 730 38.58 32.17 -13.78
CA HIS A 730 39.15 32.89 -14.94
C HIS A 730 39.32 34.43 -14.98
N HIS A 731 40.57 34.81 -15.26
CA HIS A 731 41.11 35.89 -16.11
C HIS A 731 40.38 37.22 -16.34
N GLY A 732 41.12 38.31 -16.12
CA GLY A 732 40.86 39.64 -16.71
C GLY A 732 41.73 40.73 -16.06
N ASN A 733 42.78 41.20 -16.75
CA ASN A 733 43.69 42.23 -16.21
C ASN A 733 43.13 43.66 -16.35
N SER A 734 43.26 44.49 -15.32
CA SER A 734 43.86 45.86 -15.42
C SER A 734 43.97 46.58 -14.06
N ARG A 735 44.74 47.69 -14.03
CA ARG A 735 45.15 48.43 -12.82
C ARG A 735 44.14 49.54 -12.39
N PRO A 736 44.26 50.12 -11.17
CA PRO A 736 43.16 50.79 -10.46
C PRO A 736 43.35 52.31 -10.23
N LYS A 737 42.35 52.97 -9.62
CA LYS A 737 42.54 53.89 -8.46
C LYS A 737 41.23 54.35 -7.77
N THR A 738 41.33 54.71 -6.49
CA THR A 738 40.54 55.72 -5.70
C THR A 738 39.01 55.78 -5.89
N THR A 739 38.21 55.22 -4.97
CA THR A 739 37.55 55.90 -3.81
C THR A 739 36.44 56.90 -4.15
N GLU A 740 35.21 56.66 -3.66
CA GLU A 740 34.45 57.71 -2.94
C GLU A 740 33.29 57.15 -2.08
N THR A 741 32.50 58.04 -1.49
CA THR A 741 31.70 57.87 -0.26
C THR A 741 30.18 57.78 -0.45
N SER A 742 29.51 57.21 0.56
CA SER A 742 28.17 57.63 1.08
C SER A 742 26.87 57.14 0.39
N ALA A 743 25.80 57.27 1.18
CA ALA A 743 24.34 57.30 0.92
C ALA A 743 23.68 56.26 -0.03
N THR A 744 22.81 55.32 0.41
CA THR A 744 21.44 55.41 1.01
C THR A 744 20.30 55.28 -0.02
N ILE A 745 19.17 54.68 0.39
CA ILE A 745 17.83 54.59 -0.28
C ILE A 745 17.53 53.34 -1.17
N LYS A 746 16.98 52.33 -0.48
CA LYS A 746 15.76 51.52 -0.79
C LYS A 746 15.59 50.67 -2.08
N THR A 747 14.82 49.60 -1.88
CA THR A 747 13.96 48.86 -2.84
C THR A 747 14.65 48.02 -3.92
N LEU A 748 14.82 46.73 -3.62
CA LEU A 748 14.16 45.60 -4.32
C LEU A 748 14.61 44.28 -3.68
N LEU A 749 13.67 43.40 -3.31
CA LEU A 749 13.84 41.93 -3.35
C LEU A 749 12.56 41.18 -2.93
N THR A 750 11.70 40.89 -3.90
CA THR A 750 10.63 39.89 -3.77
C THR A 750 11.19 38.49 -4.02
N LYS A 751 11.25 37.63 -3.01
CA LYS A 751 11.27 36.17 -3.16
C LYS A 751 10.47 35.50 -2.05
N PRO A 752 9.45 34.67 -2.35
CA PRO A 752 8.79 33.86 -1.33
C PRO A 752 9.75 32.74 -0.85
N PRO A 753 9.59 32.24 0.39
CA PRO A 753 10.34 31.09 0.88
C PRO A 753 9.95 29.81 0.11
N PRO A 754 10.81 28.76 0.11
CA PRO A 754 10.47 27.46 -0.47
C PRO A 754 9.25 26.84 0.23
N ARG A 755 8.41 26.12 -0.52
CA ARG A 755 7.04 25.72 -0.12
C ARG A 755 6.91 24.92 1.19
N ASN A 756 7.98 24.32 1.68
CA ASN A 756 7.98 23.44 2.86
C ASN A 756 8.92 23.97 3.97
N ALA A 757 8.96 25.29 4.20
CA ALA A 757 9.80 25.90 5.24
C ALA A 757 8.97 26.71 6.25
N TYR A 758 9.22 26.46 7.53
CA TYR A 758 8.52 27.05 8.67
C TYR A 758 9.28 28.28 9.17
N VAL A 759 8.61 29.42 9.38
CA VAL A 759 9.24 30.69 9.80
C VAL A 759 8.90 31.02 11.25
N CYS A 760 9.92 31.35 12.05
CA CYS A 760 9.71 31.88 13.39
C CYS A 760 9.32 33.36 13.36
N LYS A 761 8.09 33.67 13.76
CA LYS A 761 7.51 35.03 13.74
C LYS A 761 8.21 36.07 14.64
N HIS A 762 9.17 35.65 15.47
CA HIS A 762 9.91 36.54 16.39
C HIS A 762 11.32 36.91 15.90
N CYS A 763 11.89 36.20 14.92
CA CYS A 763 13.23 36.50 14.38
C CYS A 763 13.46 36.10 12.91
N ASP A 764 12.39 35.82 12.16
CA ASP A 764 12.34 35.45 10.74
C ASP A 764 13.25 34.28 10.30
N LYS A 765 13.68 33.44 11.26
CA LYS A 765 14.45 32.23 10.97
C LYS A 765 13.58 31.16 10.33
N LEU A 766 14.10 30.60 9.23
CA LEU A 766 13.53 29.50 8.46
C LEU A 766 14.02 28.14 8.99
N TYR A 767 13.10 27.19 9.09
CA TYR A 767 13.30 25.80 9.52
C TYR A 767 12.72 24.84 8.49
N LEU A 768 13.32 23.66 8.32
CA LEU A 768 12.86 22.68 7.33
C LEU A 768 11.88 21.67 7.93
N LEU A 769 11.89 21.52 9.26
CA LEU A 769 10.99 20.64 9.99
C LEU A 769 10.27 21.41 11.10
N GLU A 770 8.97 21.17 11.27
CA GLU A 770 8.16 21.82 12.30
C GLU A 770 8.70 21.57 13.72
N ARG A 771 9.27 20.39 13.98
CA ARG A 771 9.95 20.07 15.25
C ARG A 771 11.11 21.03 15.55
N GLU A 772 11.85 21.49 14.54
CA GLU A 772 12.96 22.43 14.74
C GLU A 772 12.43 23.82 15.14
N LEU A 773 11.34 24.27 14.52
CA LEU A 773 10.65 25.50 14.90
C LEU A 773 10.09 25.40 16.33
N SER A 774 9.47 24.29 16.69
CA SER A 774 8.94 24.05 18.04
C SER A 774 10.02 24.02 19.12
N ILE A 775 11.18 23.41 18.84
CA ILE A 775 12.36 23.49 19.73
C ILE A 775 12.87 24.94 19.78
N HIS A 776 12.92 25.64 18.65
CA HIS A 776 13.37 27.03 18.60
C HIS A 776 12.48 27.98 19.40
N TYR A 777 11.14 27.82 19.39
CA TYR A 777 10.23 28.64 20.19
C TYR A 777 10.51 28.59 21.70
N LEU A 778 11.07 27.49 22.24
CA LEU A 778 11.48 27.40 23.65
C LEU A 778 12.65 28.33 24.01
N TYR A 779 13.45 28.75 23.02
CA TYR A 779 14.62 29.60 23.20
C TYR A 779 14.49 30.96 22.50
N CYS A 780 13.52 31.13 21.59
CA CYS A 780 13.23 32.38 20.89
C CYS A 780 12.39 33.32 21.76
N LYS A 781 12.99 33.78 22.87
CA LYS A 781 12.45 34.91 23.63
C LYS A 781 12.68 36.20 22.85
N GLY A 782 11.59 36.74 22.30
CA GLY A 782 11.42 38.19 22.13
C GLY A 782 10.91 38.79 23.44
#